data_AF-D3AF30-F1
#
_entry.id   AF-D3AF30-F1
#
_cell.length_a   1.000
_cell.length_b   1.000
_cell.length_c   1.000
_cell.angle_alpha   90.00
_cell.angle_beta   90.00
_cell.angle_gamma   90.00
#
_symmetry.space_group_name_H-M   'P 1'
#
loop_
_entity.id
_entity.type
_entity.pdbx_description
1 polymer ?
#
loop_
_entity_poly.entity_id
_entity_poly.type
_entity_poly.pdbx_seq_one_letter_code
_entity_poly.pdbx_strand_id
1 'polypeptide(L)'
;MRARRIENYKEYIRNILSNRDIDCDETWWDSEEAHKALNLLVRAEKWEVTSSVQMGIDSSENFLFLKFTEDSGGLLQSLEEQARILAKLPESAEKNIYIICLVDNMKSRVFLERLFLSAEGKAMKKNIRKEMKPWKGTVNFLYILDNSYHEQDIKLTSVNRFEFIQMPPMKCHINWENEDRTEVSNRGYVTSVHLYQLVEIYNRIGDKLFKRNVRYGLNEQLGVDRAIKETLRNSPGEFWFKNNGITILVERPDFKLDRVEEVLLEHISEYGELHFSVINGAQTITASAQCLYEMEYDLKELQKNGEAEEAAKLEERIRKSKNAKVLLRIIHISHSAQTAESEADSTREVNEISVALNRQKPIKAEDIAFASPFVVKLAAFLEREQINGKRYFRLVKRGEGNIARRTVDLVDFARARKACAGYPGDARSKGTNFLLSTRNETGGEYSFQDKTIFVPEWLEAEDEQEAGIFAKYYGAVYFAVRVADFYGKNAKKIITDNPLKAAVLQNGKWYFTTYMVQLFNGYRSDFSQFTDCFELIRDKLKDLMELFAELCGEAAQQSGNYPVLDSNTFKKDELYILTRNEADANRFAQIINDNLDDDEKIDLVSYREVTGGNRQPSSDTDSLAQKTPNGKAKFIKLNNGPVERVNSTAHAMVKTVQFVLDNYPGHEEELLISGTDWFTDDRTRAEEGYGYLRRSVEVAGSDGKTYWVGTHSNSVVKYNQIDLLCSLLHVKKHSISWMALDGKTPLFSW
;
A
#
# COMPACT_ATOMS: atom_id res chain seq x y z
N MET A 1 -5.81 -48.54 5.14
CA MET A 1 -6.22 -47.14 5.39
C MET A 1 -5.54 -46.53 6.61
N ARG A 2 -5.83 -46.98 7.85
CA ARG A 2 -5.28 -46.37 9.08
C ARG A 2 -3.74 -46.39 9.19
N ALA A 3 -3.11 -47.52 8.91
CA ALA A 3 -1.65 -47.64 8.95
C ALA A 3 -0.93 -46.69 7.97
N ARG A 4 -1.56 -46.37 6.82
CA ARG A 4 -0.97 -45.50 5.80
C ARG A 4 -1.24 -44.00 6.05
N ARG A 5 -2.38 -43.64 6.67
CA ARG A 5 -2.60 -42.28 7.22
C ARG A 5 -1.59 -41.93 8.31
N ILE A 6 -1.23 -42.90 9.15
CA ILE A 6 -0.16 -42.75 10.13
C ILE A 6 1.14 -42.41 9.40
N GLU A 7 1.50 -43.16 8.35
CA GLU A 7 2.72 -42.88 7.58
C GLU A 7 2.72 -41.49 6.92
N ASN A 8 1.59 -41.06 6.35
CA ASN A 8 1.47 -39.70 5.81
C ASN A 8 1.68 -38.62 6.89
N TYR A 9 1.11 -38.80 8.08
CA TYR A 9 1.31 -37.88 9.19
C TYR A 9 2.77 -37.88 9.65
N LYS A 10 3.42 -39.06 9.69
CA LYS A 10 4.86 -39.15 9.94
C LYS A 10 5.62 -38.32 8.90
N GLU A 11 5.33 -38.49 7.62
CA GLU A 11 6.00 -37.77 6.53
C GLU A 11 5.77 -36.24 6.61
N TYR A 12 4.55 -35.78 6.88
CA TYR A 12 4.26 -34.36 7.06
C TYR A 12 5.06 -33.75 8.22
N ILE A 13 5.11 -34.47 9.35
CA ILE A 13 5.84 -34.03 10.54
C ILE A 13 7.35 -34.07 10.27
N ARG A 14 7.88 -35.14 9.66
CA ARG A 14 9.30 -35.25 9.24
C ARG A 14 9.69 -34.06 8.36
N ASN A 15 8.89 -33.72 7.35
CA ASN A 15 9.18 -32.60 6.46
C ASN A 15 9.18 -31.24 7.20
N ILE A 16 8.32 -31.05 8.20
CA ILE A 16 8.32 -29.82 9.01
C ILE A 16 9.59 -29.71 9.86
N LEU A 17 9.98 -30.82 10.50
CA LEU A 17 11.15 -30.88 11.37
C LEU A 17 12.45 -30.73 10.56
N SER A 18 12.55 -31.42 9.43
CA SER A 18 13.70 -31.33 8.50
C SER A 18 13.88 -29.92 7.93
N ASN A 19 12.80 -29.24 7.55
CA ASN A 19 12.85 -27.84 7.08
C ASN A 19 13.32 -26.85 8.17
N ARG A 20 13.49 -27.31 9.41
CA ARG A 20 13.95 -26.52 10.56
C ARG A 20 15.27 -27.04 11.13
N ASP A 21 15.98 -27.87 10.38
CA ASP A 21 17.24 -28.48 10.77
C ASP A 21 17.15 -29.29 12.09
N ILE A 22 15.97 -29.85 12.39
CA ILE A 22 15.75 -30.75 13.52
C ILE A 22 15.96 -32.18 13.02
N ASP A 23 17.07 -32.80 13.44
CA ASP A 23 17.43 -34.18 13.07
C ASP A 23 16.52 -35.18 13.80
N CYS A 24 15.86 -36.04 13.03
CA CYS A 24 14.89 -37.00 13.55
C CYS A 24 15.44 -38.41 13.34
N ASP A 25 15.80 -39.09 14.43
CA ASP A 25 16.20 -40.50 14.38
C ASP A 25 15.03 -41.36 13.83
N GLU A 26 15.28 -42.17 12.81
CA GLU A 26 14.29 -43.08 12.21
C GLU A 26 13.65 -44.00 13.27
N THR A 27 14.40 -44.36 14.32
CA THR A 27 13.93 -45.24 15.41
C THR A 27 12.95 -44.57 16.37
N TRP A 28 12.87 -43.23 16.41
CA TRP A 28 11.95 -42.50 17.28
C TRP A 28 10.48 -42.76 16.92
N TRP A 29 10.18 -42.97 15.63
CA TRP A 29 8.83 -43.24 15.12
C TRP A 29 8.24 -44.58 15.61
N ASP A 30 9.08 -45.43 16.18
CA ASP A 30 8.72 -46.74 16.74
C ASP A 30 8.52 -46.69 18.27
N SER A 31 8.70 -45.53 18.90
CA SER A 31 8.36 -45.32 20.32
C SER A 31 6.87 -45.49 20.59
N GLU A 32 6.52 -46.00 21.78
CA GLU A 32 5.12 -46.22 22.18
C GLU A 32 4.35 -44.89 22.25
N GLU A 33 5.02 -43.83 22.68
CA GLU A 33 4.52 -42.46 22.81
C GLU A 33 4.15 -41.87 21.44
N ALA A 34 5.06 -41.90 20.47
CA ALA A 34 4.80 -41.40 19.12
C ALA A 34 3.67 -42.20 18.45
N HIS A 35 3.68 -43.53 18.61
CA HIS A 35 2.64 -44.39 18.05
C HIS A 35 1.27 -44.09 18.65
N LYS A 36 1.18 -43.87 19.96
CA LYS A 36 -0.07 -43.53 20.67
C LYS A 36 -0.60 -42.16 20.24
N ALA A 37 0.26 -41.14 20.17
CA ALA A 37 -0.10 -39.78 19.78
C ALA A 37 -0.58 -39.70 18.31
N LEU A 38 0.14 -40.34 17.37
CA LEU A 38 -0.30 -40.42 15.98
C LEU A 38 -1.64 -41.15 15.84
N ASN A 39 -1.84 -42.23 16.60
CA ASN A 39 -3.09 -42.97 16.58
C ASN A 39 -4.27 -42.17 17.13
N LEU A 40 -4.05 -41.28 18.10
CA LEU A 40 -5.06 -40.35 18.58
C LEU A 40 -5.46 -39.36 17.48
N LEU A 41 -4.48 -38.70 16.85
CA LEU A 41 -4.75 -37.76 15.76
C LEU A 41 -5.49 -38.41 14.59
N VAL A 42 -5.12 -39.63 14.18
CA VAL A 42 -5.75 -40.32 13.04
C VAL A 42 -7.17 -40.80 13.38
N ARG A 43 -7.49 -41.02 14.66
CA ARG A 43 -8.83 -41.44 15.12
C ARG A 43 -9.77 -40.27 15.42
N ALA A 44 -9.29 -39.04 15.35
CA ALA A 44 -10.08 -37.87 15.67
C ALA A 44 -11.31 -37.77 14.75
N GLU A 45 -12.50 -37.90 15.32
CA GLU A 45 -13.76 -37.72 14.58
C GLU A 45 -14.04 -36.24 14.28
N LYS A 46 -13.72 -35.35 15.24
CA LYS A 46 -13.99 -33.91 15.16
C LYS A 46 -12.71 -33.08 15.18
N TRP A 47 -12.04 -33.06 16.34
CA TRP A 47 -10.73 -32.48 16.50
C TRP A 47 -9.97 -33.19 17.62
N GLU A 48 -8.64 -33.18 17.53
CA GLU A 48 -7.75 -33.74 18.56
C GLU A 48 -6.44 -32.95 18.57
N VAL A 49 -5.86 -32.76 19.76
CA VAL A 49 -4.62 -32.00 19.95
C VAL A 49 -3.59 -32.86 20.68
N THR A 50 -2.37 -32.89 20.16
CA THR A 50 -1.23 -33.48 20.85
C THR A 50 0.01 -32.60 20.74
N SER A 51 0.89 -32.67 21.73
CA SER A 51 2.11 -31.86 21.80
C SER A 51 3.35 -32.64 21.38
N SER A 52 4.41 -31.91 21.02
CA SER A 52 5.74 -32.48 20.79
C SER A 52 6.22 -33.33 21.96
N VAL A 53 5.96 -32.89 23.20
CA VAL A 53 6.33 -33.62 24.42
C VAL A 53 5.59 -34.95 24.55
N GLN A 54 4.28 -34.97 24.27
CA GLN A 54 3.49 -36.21 24.27
C GLN A 54 3.91 -37.19 23.17
N MET A 55 4.46 -36.67 22.08
CA MET A 55 5.04 -37.46 20.98
C MET A 55 6.50 -37.87 21.23
N GLY A 56 7.13 -37.38 22.29
CA GLY A 56 8.55 -37.63 22.57
C GLY A 56 9.51 -36.94 21.59
N ILE A 57 9.11 -35.84 20.96
CA ILE A 57 9.97 -35.06 20.05
C ILE A 57 10.92 -34.21 20.88
N ASP A 58 12.22 -34.49 20.79
CA ASP A 58 13.26 -33.56 21.25
C ASP A 58 13.51 -32.51 20.15
N SER A 59 13.29 -31.25 20.48
CA SER A 59 13.31 -30.15 19.51
C SER A 59 13.65 -28.82 20.17
N SER A 60 14.36 -27.96 19.44
CA SER A 60 14.65 -26.58 19.81
C SER A 60 13.40 -25.68 19.82
N GLU A 61 12.27 -26.15 19.29
CA GLU A 61 10.97 -25.46 19.26
C GLU A 61 9.83 -26.34 19.80
N ASN A 62 8.72 -25.72 20.25
CA ASN A 62 7.55 -26.44 20.75
C ASN A 62 6.49 -26.59 19.66
N PHE A 63 5.93 -27.80 19.52
CA PHE A 63 4.89 -28.08 18.54
C PHE A 63 3.59 -28.55 19.20
N LEU A 64 2.48 -28.11 18.64
CA LEU A 64 1.14 -28.62 18.89
C LEU A 64 0.57 -29.08 17.55
N PHE A 65 0.25 -30.37 17.45
CA PHE A 65 -0.40 -30.96 16.29
C PHE A 65 -1.89 -31.02 16.55
N LEU A 66 -2.67 -30.32 15.72
CA LEU A 66 -4.12 -30.28 15.75
C LEU A 66 -4.64 -31.02 14.52
N LYS A 67 -5.35 -32.13 14.70
CA LYS A 67 -6.23 -32.65 13.65
C LYS A 67 -7.59 -31.98 13.79
N PHE A 68 -8.11 -31.39 12.72
CA PHE A 68 -9.41 -30.73 12.70
C PHE A 68 -10.24 -31.18 11.49
N THR A 69 -11.51 -31.47 11.76
CA THR A 69 -12.53 -31.86 10.78
C THR A 69 -13.71 -30.88 10.90
N GLU A 70 -14.25 -30.75 12.11
CA GLU A 70 -15.36 -29.84 12.45
C GLU A 70 -15.21 -29.25 13.85
N ASP A 71 -15.82 -28.08 14.08
CA ASP A 71 -15.84 -27.46 15.41
C ASP A 71 -17.04 -27.96 16.22
N SER A 72 -16.76 -28.40 17.44
CA SER A 72 -17.75 -28.86 18.41
C SER A 72 -17.68 -28.13 19.75
N GLY A 73 -17.01 -26.97 19.79
CA GLY A 73 -16.71 -26.26 21.02
C GLY A 73 -15.55 -26.91 21.81
N GLY A 74 -14.95 -26.14 22.72
CA GLY A 74 -13.85 -26.60 23.57
C GLY A 74 -12.45 -26.62 22.92
N LEU A 75 -12.36 -26.55 21.58
CA LEU A 75 -11.09 -26.57 20.85
C LEU A 75 -10.10 -25.51 21.34
N LEU A 76 -10.54 -24.24 21.42
CA LEU A 76 -9.67 -23.14 21.84
C LEU A 76 -9.19 -23.30 23.30
N GLN A 77 -10.05 -23.85 24.17
CA GLN A 77 -9.70 -24.10 25.57
C GLN A 77 -8.65 -25.22 25.68
N SER A 78 -8.81 -26.30 24.91
CA SER A 78 -7.85 -27.40 24.86
C SER A 78 -6.49 -26.96 24.29
N LEU A 79 -6.49 -26.19 23.20
CA LEU A 79 -5.27 -25.60 22.64
C LEU A 79 -4.57 -24.68 23.64
N GLU A 80 -5.34 -23.83 24.34
CA GLU A 80 -4.80 -22.95 25.37
C GLU A 80 -4.17 -23.74 26.51
N GLU A 81 -4.83 -24.80 26.99
CA GLU A 81 -4.33 -25.67 28.06
C GLU A 81 -3.03 -26.38 27.66
N GLN A 82 -2.99 -27.02 26.49
CA GLN A 82 -1.79 -27.71 26.00
C GLN A 82 -0.63 -26.73 25.77
N ALA A 83 -0.89 -25.55 25.21
CA ALA A 83 0.13 -24.51 25.04
C ALA A 83 0.66 -23.99 26.38
N ARG A 84 -0.20 -23.86 27.40
CA ARG A 84 0.21 -23.46 28.76
C ARG A 84 1.08 -24.51 29.42
N ILE A 85 0.75 -25.79 29.25
CA ILE A 85 1.57 -26.90 29.78
C ILE A 85 2.97 -26.84 29.16
N LEU A 86 3.06 -26.71 27.84
CA LEU A 86 4.34 -26.56 27.13
C LEU A 86 5.14 -25.35 27.60
N ALA A 87 4.49 -24.21 27.81
CA ALA A 87 5.17 -22.99 28.27
C ALA A 87 5.77 -23.11 29.68
N LYS A 88 5.26 -24.03 30.52
CA LYS A 88 5.71 -24.19 31.92
C LYS A 88 6.79 -25.25 32.11
N LEU A 89 7.06 -26.08 31.10
CA LEU A 89 8.07 -27.14 31.19
C LEU A 89 9.49 -26.54 31.16
N PRO A 90 10.41 -26.93 32.07
CA PRO A 90 11.76 -26.38 32.14
C PRO A 90 12.56 -26.52 30.85
N GLU A 91 12.47 -27.68 30.18
CA GLU A 91 13.15 -27.99 28.92
C GLU A 91 12.52 -27.32 27.69
N SER A 92 11.31 -26.77 27.86
CA SER A 92 10.52 -26.08 26.83
C SER A 92 10.44 -24.57 27.06
N ALA A 93 10.95 -24.08 28.19
CA ALA A 93 11.04 -22.68 28.53
C ALA A 93 11.89 -21.96 27.48
N GLU A 94 11.48 -20.75 27.09
CA GLU A 94 12.18 -19.92 26.09
C GLU A 94 11.95 -20.28 24.61
N LYS A 95 11.23 -21.37 24.30
CA LYS A 95 10.94 -21.78 22.91
C LYS A 95 9.67 -21.12 22.31
N ASN A 96 9.63 -21.00 20.99
CA ASN A 96 8.42 -20.61 20.23
C ASN A 96 7.41 -21.77 20.19
N ILE A 97 6.12 -21.47 20.05
CA ILE A 97 5.06 -22.48 19.91
C ILE A 97 4.52 -22.44 18.48
N TYR A 98 4.53 -23.59 17.81
CA TYR A 98 3.95 -23.78 16.49
C TYR A 98 2.75 -24.70 16.56
N ILE A 99 1.61 -24.21 16.11
CA ILE A 99 0.38 -24.98 16.01
C ILE A 99 0.25 -25.44 14.56
N ILE A 100 0.42 -26.74 14.36
CA ILE A 100 0.35 -27.42 13.07
C ILE A 100 -1.06 -27.99 12.92
N CYS A 101 -1.87 -27.39 12.06
CA CYS A 101 -3.26 -27.75 11.81
C CYS A 101 -3.35 -28.68 10.60
N LEU A 102 -3.66 -29.95 10.84
CA LEU A 102 -4.01 -30.96 9.84
C LEU A 102 -5.52 -30.87 9.56
N VAL A 103 -5.89 -30.56 8.32
CA VAL A 103 -7.29 -30.34 7.90
C VAL A 103 -7.63 -31.18 6.67
N ASP A 104 -8.88 -31.62 6.52
CA ASP A 104 -9.29 -32.48 5.39
C ASP A 104 -9.60 -31.71 4.10
N ASN A 105 -9.97 -30.44 4.23
CA ASN A 105 -10.45 -29.64 3.12
C ASN A 105 -10.18 -28.14 3.36
N MET A 106 -10.28 -27.33 2.31
CA MET A 106 -10.02 -25.89 2.39
C MET A 106 -11.04 -25.14 3.25
N LYS A 107 -12.28 -25.60 3.31
CA LYS A 107 -13.32 -25.03 4.17
C LYS A 107 -12.94 -25.13 5.64
N SER A 108 -12.44 -26.29 6.10
CA SER A 108 -11.93 -26.49 7.45
C SER A 108 -10.70 -25.62 7.76
N ARG A 109 -9.82 -25.40 6.76
CA ARG A 109 -8.71 -24.44 6.89
C ARG A 109 -9.21 -23.01 7.13
N VAL A 110 -10.08 -22.50 6.25
CA VAL A 110 -10.61 -21.12 6.34
C VAL A 110 -11.38 -20.93 7.65
N PHE A 111 -12.12 -21.96 8.09
CA PHE A 111 -12.78 -21.96 9.40
C PHE A 111 -11.79 -21.71 10.53
N LEU A 112 -10.68 -22.47 10.59
CA LEU A 112 -9.66 -22.29 11.64
C LEU A 112 -8.98 -20.92 11.56
N GLU A 113 -8.66 -20.44 10.34
CA GLU A 113 -8.11 -19.10 10.13
C GLU A 113 -9.06 -18.02 10.70
N ARG A 114 -10.37 -18.12 10.43
CA ARG A 114 -11.38 -17.22 10.99
C ARG A 114 -11.51 -17.35 12.50
N LEU A 115 -11.57 -18.57 13.03
CA LEU A 115 -11.64 -18.83 14.46
C LEU A 115 -10.43 -18.24 15.21
N PHE A 116 -9.22 -18.34 14.68
CA PHE A 116 -8.03 -17.78 15.33
C PHE A 116 -7.89 -16.25 15.18
N LEU A 117 -8.69 -15.64 14.31
CA LEU A 117 -8.81 -14.19 14.14
C LEU A 117 -9.99 -13.59 14.91
N SER A 118 -10.91 -14.43 15.40
CA SER A 118 -12.06 -14.05 16.23
C SER A 118 -11.62 -13.44 17.58
N ALA A 119 -12.58 -12.90 18.33
CA ALA A 119 -12.31 -12.33 19.65
C ALA A 119 -11.78 -13.41 20.63
N GLU A 120 -12.36 -14.60 20.59
CA GLU A 120 -12.00 -15.77 21.39
C GLU A 120 -10.59 -16.27 21.01
N GLY A 121 -10.30 -16.39 19.72
CA GLY A 121 -8.97 -16.79 19.23
C GLY A 121 -7.88 -15.78 19.63
N LYS A 122 -8.17 -14.47 19.54
CA LYS A 122 -7.27 -13.41 20.02
C LYS A 122 -7.07 -13.46 21.53
N ALA A 123 -8.12 -13.77 22.30
CA ALA A 123 -8.05 -13.93 23.75
C ALA A 123 -7.16 -15.12 24.13
N MET A 124 -7.31 -16.27 23.47
CA MET A 124 -6.46 -17.44 23.66
C MET A 124 -4.99 -17.13 23.36
N LYS A 125 -4.68 -16.51 22.21
CA LYS A 125 -3.29 -16.08 21.89
C LYS A 125 -2.72 -15.13 22.95
N LYS A 126 -3.53 -14.21 23.47
CA LYS A 126 -3.12 -13.29 24.54
C LYS A 126 -2.83 -14.04 25.84
N ASN A 127 -3.64 -15.04 26.18
CA ASN A 127 -3.45 -15.86 27.38
C ASN A 127 -2.19 -16.72 27.30
N ILE A 128 -1.92 -17.35 26.16
CA ILE A 128 -0.67 -18.10 25.93
C ILE A 128 0.55 -17.18 26.05
N ARG A 129 0.50 -15.98 25.42
CA ARG A 129 1.58 -14.99 25.50
C ARG A 129 1.85 -14.44 26.91
N LYS A 130 0.87 -14.47 27.82
CA LYS A 130 1.10 -14.06 29.22
C LYS A 130 2.04 -15.02 29.92
N GLU A 131 1.87 -16.32 29.71
CA GLU A 131 2.77 -17.34 30.26
C GLU A 131 4.17 -17.23 29.64
N MET A 132 4.25 -16.91 28.34
CA MET A 132 5.51 -16.75 27.61
C MET A 132 6.21 -15.39 27.80
N LYS A 133 5.62 -14.49 28.58
CA LYS A 133 6.11 -13.11 28.77
C LYS A 133 7.57 -12.99 29.22
N PRO A 134 8.12 -13.89 30.07
CA PRO A 134 9.51 -13.76 30.52
C PRO A 134 10.55 -13.82 29.38
N TRP A 135 10.25 -14.50 28.25
CA TRP A 135 11.20 -14.71 27.15
C TRP A 135 10.74 -14.19 25.77
N LYS A 136 9.60 -13.47 25.70
CA LYS A 136 9.08 -12.86 24.45
C LYS A 136 8.83 -13.84 23.29
N GLY A 137 8.46 -15.08 23.56
CA GLY A 137 8.18 -16.07 22.51
C GLY A 137 6.94 -15.76 21.65
N THR A 138 6.86 -16.42 20.50
CA THR A 138 5.77 -16.25 19.51
C THR A 138 4.90 -17.51 19.37
N VAL A 139 3.67 -17.32 18.89
CA VAL A 139 2.73 -18.40 18.56
C VAL A 139 2.41 -18.31 17.07
N ASN A 140 2.79 -19.34 16.33
CA ASN A 140 2.67 -19.40 14.87
C ASN A 140 1.74 -20.55 14.46
N PHE A 141 1.05 -20.39 13.33
CA PHE A 141 0.09 -21.36 12.81
C PHE A 141 0.54 -21.83 11.43
N LEU A 142 0.55 -23.14 11.22
CA LEU A 142 0.80 -23.77 9.94
C LEU A 142 -0.39 -24.66 9.60
N TYR A 143 -0.81 -24.67 8.34
CA TYR A 143 -1.94 -25.47 7.88
C TYR A 143 -1.45 -26.50 6.86
N ILE A 144 -1.78 -27.76 7.07
CA ILE A 144 -1.52 -28.86 6.13
C ILE A 144 -2.84 -29.47 5.73
N LEU A 145 -3.05 -29.58 4.44
CA LEU A 145 -4.20 -30.28 3.87
C LEU A 145 -3.87 -31.78 3.80
N ASP A 146 -4.56 -32.59 4.61
CA ASP A 146 -4.49 -34.04 4.55
C ASP A 146 -5.29 -34.55 3.35
N ASN A 147 -4.62 -34.64 2.21
CA ASN A 147 -5.18 -35.09 0.93
C ASN A 147 -5.41 -36.61 0.90
N SER A 148 -6.18 -37.16 1.84
CA SER A 148 -6.66 -38.55 1.75
C SER A 148 -7.77 -38.64 0.71
N TYR A 149 -7.40 -38.70 -0.57
CA TYR A 149 -8.37 -38.80 -1.66
C TYR A 149 -9.15 -40.10 -1.53
N HIS A 150 -10.39 -40.02 -1.09
CA HIS A 150 -11.35 -41.10 -1.32
C HIS A 150 -11.55 -41.24 -2.83
N GLU A 151 -11.63 -42.48 -3.31
CA GLU A 151 -11.90 -42.78 -4.71
C GLU A 151 -13.17 -42.03 -5.16
N GLN A 152 -13.02 -41.08 -6.08
CA GLN A 152 -14.13 -40.21 -6.48
C GLN A 152 -13.94 -39.59 -7.87
N ASP A 153 -15.06 -39.31 -8.53
CA ASP A 153 -15.10 -38.53 -9.76
C ASP A 153 -15.03 -37.03 -9.46
N ILE A 154 -14.14 -36.33 -10.15
CA ILE A 154 -14.15 -34.88 -10.24
C ILE A 154 -14.86 -34.47 -11.52
N LYS A 155 -16.04 -33.90 -11.36
CA LYS A 155 -16.91 -33.50 -12.47
C LYS A 155 -17.50 -32.13 -12.31
N LEU A 156 -17.75 -31.49 -13.44
CA LEU A 156 -18.63 -30.34 -13.55
C LEU A 156 -20.02 -30.86 -13.89
N THR A 157 -21.04 -30.43 -13.17
CA THR A 157 -22.44 -30.81 -13.33
C THR A 157 -23.28 -29.62 -13.76
N SER A 158 -24.51 -29.85 -14.23
CA SER A 158 -25.41 -28.78 -14.67
C SER A 158 -24.78 -27.89 -15.75
N VAL A 159 -23.97 -28.50 -16.61
CA VAL A 159 -23.35 -27.86 -17.78
C VAL A 159 -23.98 -28.47 -19.01
N ASN A 160 -24.41 -27.66 -19.97
CA ASN A 160 -25.02 -28.19 -21.18
C ASN A 160 -23.95 -28.36 -22.26
N ARG A 161 -23.72 -29.59 -22.74
CA ARG A 161 -22.77 -29.89 -23.83
C ARG A 161 -22.97 -29.00 -25.06
N PHE A 162 -24.21 -28.61 -25.38
CA PHE A 162 -24.51 -27.75 -26.52
C PHE A 162 -24.07 -26.29 -26.34
N GLU A 163 -23.77 -25.86 -25.10
CA GLU A 163 -23.22 -24.54 -24.80
C GLU A 163 -21.68 -24.50 -24.91
N PHE A 164 -21.02 -25.64 -25.11
CA PHE A 164 -19.58 -25.69 -25.29
C PHE A 164 -19.20 -25.28 -26.71
N ILE A 165 -18.40 -24.22 -26.82
CA ILE A 165 -17.80 -23.79 -28.07
C ILE A 165 -16.43 -24.45 -28.17
N GLN A 166 -16.26 -25.37 -29.11
CA GLN A 166 -14.97 -25.97 -29.42
C GLN A 166 -14.16 -25.03 -30.32
N MET A 167 -12.88 -24.86 -30.02
CA MET A 167 -11.93 -24.16 -30.89
C MET A 167 -11.84 -24.94 -32.21
N PRO A 168 -12.22 -24.33 -33.36
CA PRO A 168 -12.11 -25.02 -34.63
C PRO A 168 -10.62 -25.24 -34.98
N PRO A 169 -10.29 -26.33 -35.71
CA PRO A 169 -8.95 -26.51 -36.25
C PRO A 169 -8.57 -25.32 -37.14
N MET A 170 -7.27 -24.99 -37.18
CA MET A 170 -6.76 -23.86 -37.96
C MET A 170 -7.05 -24.09 -39.45
N LYS A 171 -8.00 -23.34 -40.01
CA LYS A 171 -8.47 -23.44 -41.40
C LYS A 171 -8.51 -22.05 -42.02
N CYS A 172 -8.41 -21.98 -43.35
CA CYS A 172 -8.55 -20.72 -44.10
C CYS A 172 -9.95 -20.09 -43.96
N HIS A 173 -10.97 -20.87 -43.59
CA HIS A 173 -12.35 -20.42 -43.38
C HIS A 173 -12.98 -21.07 -42.14
N ILE A 174 -13.56 -20.24 -41.26
CA ILE A 174 -14.09 -20.62 -39.93
C ILE A 174 -15.33 -21.54 -40.00
N ASN A 175 -16.09 -21.52 -41.10
CA ASN A 175 -17.43 -22.16 -41.19
C ASN A 175 -17.51 -23.40 -42.09
N TRP A 176 -16.39 -24.09 -42.38
CA TRP A 176 -16.39 -25.27 -43.27
C TRP A 176 -16.33 -26.59 -42.48
N GLU A 177 -17.44 -27.34 -42.48
CA GLU A 177 -17.53 -28.71 -41.95
C GLU A 177 -16.86 -29.71 -42.90
N ASN A 178 -15.95 -30.54 -42.38
CA ASN A 178 -15.39 -31.72 -43.06
C ASN A 178 -15.23 -32.84 -42.02
N GLU A 179 -15.29 -34.10 -42.46
CA GLU A 179 -14.97 -35.27 -41.63
C GLU A 179 -13.50 -35.22 -41.14
N ASP A 180 -13.29 -35.16 -39.83
CA ASP A 180 -11.97 -35.19 -39.18
C ASP A 180 -11.21 -36.46 -39.57
N ARG A 181 -10.27 -36.34 -40.53
CA ARG A 181 -9.23 -37.34 -40.74
C ARG A 181 -7.89 -36.67 -40.49
N THR A 182 -7.21 -37.20 -39.46
CA THR A 182 -5.79 -37.02 -39.03
C THR A 182 -5.38 -35.68 -38.38
N GLU A 183 -5.24 -35.65 -37.05
CA GLU A 183 -3.96 -35.72 -36.29
C GLU A 183 -4.20 -35.47 -34.78
N VAL A 184 -3.28 -35.94 -33.94
CA VAL A 184 -3.28 -35.74 -32.48
C VAL A 184 -3.03 -34.25 -32.18
N SER A 185 -4.09 -33.45 -32.20
CA SER A 185 -4.03 -31.99 -31.95
C SER A 185 -4.73 -31.62 -30.65
N ASN A 186 -4.20 -30.61 -29.96
CA ASN A 186 -4.80 -30.02 -28.78
C ASN A 186 -6.22 -29.53 -29.07
N ARG A 187 -7.13 -29.77 -28.12
CA ARG A 187 -8.54 -29.36 -28.21
C ARG A 187 -8.83 -28.30 -27.18
N GLY A 188 -9.46 -27.21 -27.60
CA GLY A 188 -9.91 -26.14 -26.71
C GLY A 188 -11.43 -26.09 -26.66
N TYR A 189 -11.99 -25.90 -25.47
CA TYR A 189 -13.41 -25.72 -25.26
C TYR A 189 -13.66 -24.50 -24.37
N VAL A 190 -14.73 -23.75 -24.64
CA VAL A 190 -15.16 -22.61 -23.83
C VAL A 190 -16.63 -22.75 -23.47
N THR A 191 -16.97 -22.51 -22.21
CA THR A 191 -18.35 -22.52 -21.69
C THR A 191 -18.49 -21.60 -20.47
N SER A 192 -19.71 -21.43 -19.97
CA SER A 192 -19.96 -20.78 -18.67
C SER A 192 -20.34 -21.81 -17.62
N VAL A 193 -19.75 -21.72 -16.43
CA VAL A 193 -20.04 -22.64 -15.32
C VAL A 193 -20.39 -21.88 -14.04
N HIS A 194 -21.09 -22.55 -13.12
CA HIS A 194 -21.24 -22.03 -11.76
C HIS A 194 -19.88 -22.02 -11.06
N LEU A 195 -19.45 -20.84 -10.61
CA LEU A 195 -18.18 -20.63 -9.91
C LEU A 195 -18.04 -21.56 -8.70
N TYR A 196 -19.14 -21.80 -7.99
CA TYR A 196 -19.15 -22.64 -6.80
C TYR A 196 -18.69 -24.07 -7.05
N GLN A 197 -18.89 -24.62 -8.26
CA GLN A 197 -18.39 -25.95 -8.60
C GLN A 197 -16.85 -26.01 -8.56
N LEU A 198 -16.19 -24.95 -9.05
CA LEU A 198 -14.73 -24.85 -9.03
C LEU A 198 -14.20 -24.63 -7.61
N VAL A 199 -14.96 -23.90 -6.78
CA VAL A 199 -14.69 -23.76 -5.34
C VAL A 199 -14.78 -25.11 -4.63
N GLU A 200 -15.79 -25.93 -4.93
CA GLU A 200 -15.92 -27.28 -4.36
C GLU A 200 -14.81 -28.24 -4.82
N ILE A 201 -14.37 -28.13 -6.08
CA ILE A 201 -13.19 -28.88 -6.58
C ILE A 201 -11.95 -28.46 -5.78
N TYR A 202 -11.73 -27.15 -5.58
CA TYR A 202 -10.63 -26.64 -4.76
C TYR A 202 -10.73 -27.07 -3.30
N ASN A 203 -11.94 -27.14 -2.74
CA ASN A 203 -12.16 -27.63 -1.38
C ASN A 203 -11.53 -29.00 -1.14
N ARG A 204 -11.67 -29.89 -2.13
CA ARG A 204 -11.27 -31.29 -2.07
C ARG A 204 -9.81 -31.51 -2.46
N ILE A 205 -9.32 -30.78 -3.46
CA ILE A 205 -7.97 -30.99 -4.02
C ILE A 205 -6.92 -30.07 -3.37
N GLY A 206 -7.34 -28.88 -2.92
CA GLY A 206 -6.46 -27.85 -2.39
C GLY A 206 -5.45 -27.35 -3.41
N ASP A 207 -4.27 -27.00 -2.91
CA ASP A 207 -3.23 -26.29 -3.67
C ASP A 207 -2.68 -27.09 -4.85
N LYS A 208 -2.79 -28.42 -4.82
CA LYS A 208 -2.42 -29.31 -5.93
C LYS A 208 -3.20 -29.00 -7.22
N LEU A 209 -4.39 -28.39 -7.12
CA LEU A 209 -5.18 -27.92 -8.26
C LEU A 209 -4.38 -26.95 -9.14
N PHE A 210 -3.44 -26.22 -8.55
CA PHE A 210 -2.67 -25.17 -9.18
C PHE A 210 -1.22 -25.60 -9.51
N LYS A 211 -0.91 -26.89 -9.52
CA LYS A 211 0.46 -27.41 -9.73
C LYS A 211 1.16 -26.87 -11.00
N ARG A 212 0.42 -26.62 -12.09
CA ARG A 212 0.95 -26.08 -13.35
C ARG A 212 0.82 -24.55 -13.42
N ASN A 213 0.31 -23.87 -12.40
CA ASN A 213 0.09 -22.43 -12.40
C ASN A 213 1.37 -21.68 -11.98
N VAL A 214 1.99 -20.95 -12.90
CA VAL A 214 3.26 -20.25 -12.62
C VAL A 214 3.12 -18.97 -11.79
N ARG A 215 1.88 -18.52 -11.50
CA ARG A 215 1.60 -17.35 -10.66
C ARG A 215 1.12 -17.72 -9.25
N TYR A 216 0.80 -18.98 -9.01
CA TYR A 216 0.32 -19.42 -7.71
C TYR A 216 1.40 -19.20 -6.64
N GLY A 217 1.02 -18.61 -5.50
CA GLY A 217 1.95 -18.26 -4.41
C GLY A 217 2.66 -16.90 -4.55
N LEU A 218 2.47 -16.15 -5.65
CA LEU A 218 2.99 -14.78 -5.74
C LEU A 218 2.12 -13.80 -4.94
N ASN A 219 2.78 -12.88 -4.21
CA ASN A 219 2.11 -11.88 -3.37
C ASN A 219 1.16 -10.96 -4.16
N GLU A 220 0.03 -10.63 -3.53
CA GLU A 220 -1.01 -9.76 -4.06
C GLU A 220 -0.44 -8.38 -4.47
N GLN A 221 -0.60 -8.05 -5.75
CA GLN A 221 -0.37 -6.69 -6.25
C GLN A 221 -1.74 -6.14 -6.66
N LEU A 222 -2.16 -5.05 -5.99
CA LEU A 222 -3.30 -4.18 -6.37
C LEU A 222 -4.72 -4.54 -5.86
N GLY A 223 -4.88 -5.35 -4.81
CA GLY A 223 -6.19 -5.53 -4.18
C GLY A 223 -7.19 -6.34 -5.01
N VAL A 224 -6.71 -7.19 -5.92
CA VAL A 224 -7.52 -8.02 -6.82
C VAL A 224 -8.46 -8.94 -6.03
N ASP A 225 -7.97 -9.53 -4.94
CA ASP A 225 -8.76 -10.42 -4.09
C ASP A 225 -9.93 -9.66 -3.47
N ARG A 226 -9.71 -8.41 -3.07
CA ARG A 226 -10.77 -7.54 -2.56
C ARG A 226 -11.85 -7.30 -3.61
N ALA A 227 -11.48 -6.99 -4.86
CA ALA A 227 -12.44 -6.74 -5.93
C ALA A 227 -13.28 -7.99 -6.30
N ILE A 228 -12.65 -9.18 -6.32
CA ILE A 228 -13.34 -10.47 -6.52
C ILE A 228 -14.35 -10.70 -5.39
N LYS A 229 -13.90 -10.56 -4.13
CA LYS A 229 -14.75 -10.74 -2.94
C LYS A 229 -15.91 -9.74 -2.93
N GLU A 230 -15.66 -8.49 -3.31
CA GLU A 230 -16.67 -7.44 -3.36
C GLU A 230 -17.72 -7.71 -4.43
N THR A 231 -17.30 -8.10 -5.63
CA THR A 231 -18.23 -8.51 -6.72
C THR A 231 -19.07 -9.70 -6.28
N LEU A 232 -18.46 -10.72 -5.67
CA LEU A 232 -19.19 -11.91 -5.23
C LEU A 232 -20.21 -11.59 -4.13
N ARG A 233 -19.87 -10.71 -3.17
CA ARG A 233 -20.75 -10.32 -2.06
C ARG A 233 -21.90 -9.41 -2.49
N ASN A 234 -21.61 -8.42 -3.33
CA ASN A 234 -22.51 -7.30 -3.58
C ASN A 234 -23.21 -7.38 -4.95
N SER A 235 -22.55 -7.97 -5.95
CA SER A 235 -23.04 -8.00 -7.33
C SER A 235 -22.73 -9.34 -8.03
N PRO A 236 -23.14 -10.51 -7.48
CA PRO A 236 -22.77 -11.82 -8.02
C PRO A 236 -23.28 -12.07 -9.44
N GLY A 237 -24.35 -11.40 -9.88
CA GLY A 237 -24.84 -11.45 -11.26
C GLY A 237 -23.88 -10.82 -12.28
N GLU A 238 -23.01 -9.93 -11.84
CA GLU A 238 -22.01 -9.27 -12.68
C GLU A 238 -20.65 -10.00 -12.66
N PHE A 239 -20.54 -11.10 -11.90
CA PHE A 239 -19.28 -11.80 -11.68
C PHE A 239 -18.63 -12.22 -13.00
N TRP A 240 -19.44 -12.73 -13.94
CA TRP A 240 -18.99 -13.16 -15.26
C TRP A 240 -18.35 -12.02 -16.08
N PHE A 241 -18.82 -10.79 -15.90
CA PHE A 241 -18.34 -9.62 -16.67
C PHE A 241 -17.15 -8.92 -16.01
N LYS A 242 -17.10 -8.91 -14.67
CA LYS A 242 -16.12 -8.14 -13.89
C LYS A 242 -14.86 -8.92 -13.53
N ASN A 243 -14.86 -10.25 -13.67
CA ASN A 243 -13.75 -11.10 -13.25
C ASN A 243 -13.17 -11.90 -14.41
N ASN A 244 -11.87 -12.18 -14.34
CA ASN A 244 -11.21 -13.03 -15.33
C ASN A 244 -11.77 -14.45 -15.32
N GLY A 245 -11.89 -15.03 -16.52
CA GLY A 245 -12.23 -16.43 -16.70
C GLY A 245 -11.16 -17.38 -16.14
N ILE A 246 -11.53 -18.65 -16.03
CA ILE A 246 -10.68 -19.72 -15.51
C ILE A 246 -10.25 -20.60 -16.67
N THR A 247 -8.99 -21.05 -16.67
CA THR A 247 -8.49 -22.03 -17.65
C THR A 247 -8.04 -23.30 -16.94
N ILE A 248 -8.66 -24.42 -17.29
CA ILE A 248 -8.26 -25.76 -16.87
C ILE A 248 -7.51 -26.43 -18.02
N LEU A 249 -6.36 -27.00 -17.71
CA LEU A 249 -5.62 -27.90 -18.57
C LEU A 249 -5.89 -29.33 -18.16
N VAL A 250 -6.28 -30.18 -19.10
CA VAL A 250 -6.51 -31.63 -18.90
C VAL A 250 -5.47 -32.39 -19.72
N GLU A 251 -4.70 -33.20 -19.03
CA GLU A 251 -3.62 -34.06 -19.55
C GLU A 251 -4.13 -35.51 -19.74
N ARG A 252 -5.31 -35.86 -19.20
CA ARG A 252 -5.86 -37.21 -19.26
C ARG A 252 -6.10 -37.69 -20.72
N PRO A 253 -5.53 -38.81 -21.19
CA PRO A 253 -5.62 -39.23 -22.60
C PRO A 253 -7.03 -39.53 -23.11
N ASP A 254 -7.90 -40.06 -22.25
CA ASP A 254 -9.27 -40.48 -22.59
C ASP A 254 -10.32 -39.38 -22.38
N PHE A 255 -9.90 -38.12 -22.13
CA PHE A 255 -10.82 -37.01 -21.92
C PHE A 255 -11.72 -36.77 -23.14
N LYS A 256 -13.03 -36.83 -22.90
CA LYS A 256 -14.09 -36.61 -23.90
C LYS A 256 -15.25 -35.86 -23.24
N LEU A 257 -15.92 -35.02 -24.01
CA LEU A 257 -17.18 -34.37 -23.62
C LEU A 257 -18.37 -35.26 -24.01
N ASP A 258 -18.39 -36.54 -23.63
CA ASP A 258 -19.39 -37.50 -24.09
C ASP A 258 -20.72 -37.46 -23.32
N ARG A 259 -20.74 -36.81 -22.15
CA ARG A 259 -21.93 -36.67 -21.30
C ARG A 259 -22.65 -35.33 -21.56
N VAL A 260 -23.98 -35.34 -21.55
CA VAL A 260 -24.80 -34.18 -21.96
C VAL A 260 -24.81 -33.07 -20.91
N GLU A 261 -24.94 -33.45 -19.63
CA GLU A 261 -25.14 -32.51 -18.51
C GLU A 261 -23.93 -32.41 -17.55
N GLU A 262 -22.85 -33.13 -17.87
CA GLU A 262 -21.66 -33.17 -17.03
C GLU A 262 -20.35 -33.30 -17.83
N VAL A 263 -19.25 -32.87 -17.22
CA VAL A 263 -17.89 -33.05 -17.74
C VAL A 263 -17.05 -33.73 -16.68
N LEU A 264 -16.59 -34.95 -16.96
CA LEU A 264 -15.66 -35.68 -16.10
C LEU A 264 -14.23 -35.18 -16.35
N LEU A 265 -13.71 -34.39 -15.41
CA LEU A 265 -12.33 -33.89 -15.47
C LEU A 265 -11.32 -34.97 -15.11
N GLU A 266 -11.60 -35.74 -14.04
CA GLU A 266 -10.69 -36.76 -13.54
C GLU A 266 -11.44 -37.82 -12.73
N HIS A 267 -10.93 -39.05 -12.73
CA HIS A 267 -11.27 -40.05 -11.72
C HIS A 267 -10.09 -40.16 -10.76
N ILE A 268 -10.24 -39.64 -9.53
CA ILE A 268 -9.14 -39.64 -8.56
C ILE A 268 -9.16 -40.97 -7.82
N SER A 269 -8.13 -41.79 -8.03
CA SER A 269 -7.84 -42.95 -7.19
C SER A 269 -7.23 -42.52 -5.85
N GLU A 270 -7.31 -43.38 -4.82
CA GLU A 270 -6.62 -43.14 -3.54
C GLU A 270 -5.13 -42.87 -3.83
N TYR A 271 -4.68 -41.63 -3.65
CA TYR A 271 -3.31 -41.15 -3.89
C TYR A 271 -2.83 -41.08 -5.35
N GLY A 272 -3.73 -41.00 -6.34
CA GLY A 272 -3.37 -40.79 -7.75
C GLY A 272 -2.79 -39.38 -8.03
N GLU A 273 -1.95 -39.27 -9.06
CA GLU A 273 -1.57 -37.97 -9.59
C GLU A 273 -2.76 -37.32 -10.32
N LEU A 274 -2.92 -36.01 -10.15
CA LEU A 274 -3.95 -35.26 -10.88
C LEU A 274 -3.49 -35.03 -12.32
N HIS A 275 -4.22 -35.51 -13.32
CA HIS A 275 -3.94 -35.22 -14.74
C HIS A 275 -4.73 -34.01 -15.23
N PHE A 276 -5.01 -33.04 -14.35
CA PHE A 276 -5.50 -31.73 -14.73
C PHE A 276 -5.01 -30.65 -13.77
N SER A 277 -4.99 -29.39 -14.22
CA SER A 277 -4.61 -28.25 -13.38
C SER A 277 -5.27 -26.95 -13.85
N VAL A 278 -5.59 -26.06 -12.91
CA VAL A 278 -6.02 -24.69 -13.20
C VAL A 278 -4.79 -23.84 -13.49
N ILE A 279 -4.55 -23.55 -14.77
CA ILE A 279 -3.38 -22.78 -15.22
C ILE A 279 -3.64 -21.27 -15.27
N ASN A 280 -4.90 -20.81 -15.26
CA ASN A 280 -5.26 -19.40 -15.09
C ASN A 280 -6.54 -19.28 -14.24
N GLY A 281 -6.64 -18.24 -13.42
CA GLY A 281 -7.80 -18.02 -12.54
C GLY A 281 -7.66 -18.61 -11.13
N ALA A 282 -6.44 -18.95 -10.70
CA ALA A 282 -6.18 -19.46 -9.35
C ALA A 282 -6.67 -18.47 -8.27
N GLN A 283 -6.35 -17.19 -8.41
CA GLN A 283 -6.83 -16.12 -7.52
C GLN A 283 -8.36 -16.02 -7.50
N THR A 284 -9.02 -16.14 -8.66
CA THR A 284 -10.48 -16.15 -8.74
C THR A 284 -11.08 -17.27 -7.90
N ILE A 285 -10.51 -18.48 -7.96
CA ILE A 285 -11.00 -19.63 -7.18
C ILE A 285 -10.67 -19.45 -5.69
N THR A 286 -9.43 -19.12 -5.33
CA THR A 286 -9.01 -19.03 -3.92
C THR A 286 -9.71 -17.88 -3.19
N ALA A 287 -9.82 -16.70 -3.80
CA ALA A 287 -10.51 -15.56 -3.21
C ALA A 287 -12.02 -15.80 -3.05
N SER A 288 -12.64 -16.48 -4.03
CA SER A 288 -14.06 -16.85 -3.97
C SER A 288 -14.33 -17.93 -2.92
N ALA A 289 -13.46 -18.94 -2.84
CA ALA A 289 -13.55 -19.98 -1.82
C ALA A 289 -13.44 -19.38 -0.42
N GLN A 290 -12.41 -18.54 -0.19
CA GLN A 290 -12.26 -17.81 1.06
C GLN A 290 -13.51 -16.98 1.36
N CYS A 291 -14.02 -16.20 0.38
CA CYS A 291 -15.22 -15.39 0.57
C CYS A 291 -16.44 -16.19 1.01
N LEU A 292 -16.71 -17.31 0.31
CA LEU A 292 -17.89 -18.15 0.56
C LEU A 292 -17.76 -18.86 1.91
N TYR A 293 -16.61 -19.45 2.21
CA TYR A 293 -16.39 -20.17 3.47
C TYR A 293 -16.36 -19.23 4.68
N GLU A 294 -15.84 -18.00 4.52
CA GLU A 294 -15.98 -16.95 5.55
C GLU A 294 -17.44 -16.61 5.81
N MET A 295 -18.25 -16.40 4.76
CA MET A 295 -19.68 -16.12 4.94
C MET A 295 -20.42 -17.32 5.57
N GLU A 296 -20.08 -18.55 5.21
CA GLU A 296 -20.64 -19.75 5.83
C GLU A 296 -20.25 -19.91 7.30
N TYR A 297 -19.03 -19.51 7.68
CA TYR A 297 -18.60 -19.42 9.08
C TYR A 297 -19.44 -18.39 9.84
N ASP A 298 -19.53 -17.17 9.30
CA ASP A 298 -20.29 -16.08 9.92
C ASP A 298 -21.77 -16.45 10.07
N LEU A 299 -22.35 -17.16 9.09
CA LEU A 299 -23.71 -17.69 9.18
C LEU A 299 -23.89 -18.63 10.37
N LYS A 300 -22.95 -19.56 10.59
CA LYS A 300 -23.00 -20.48 11.74
C LYS A 300 -22.92 -19.74 13.07
N GLU A 301 -22.08 -18.72 13.17
CA GLU A 301 -21.95 -17.93 14.39
C GLU A 301 -23.21 -17.10 14.67
N LEU A 302 -23.81 -16.46 13.65
CA LEU A 302 -25.08 -15.75 13.80
C LEU A 302 -26.21 -16.70 14.26
N GLN A 303 -26.28 -17.90 13.69
CA GLN A 303 -27.24 -18.92 14.09
C GLN A 303 -27.05 -19.35 15.54
N LYS A 304 -25.79 -19.53 15.98
CA LYS A 304 -25.43 -19.88 17.35
C LYS A 304 -25.76 -18.77 18.36
N ASN A 305 -25.62 -17.51 17.95
CA ASN A 305 -25.94 -16.34 18.76
C ASN A 305 -27.43 -15.99 18.79
N GLY A 306 -28.26 -16.66 17.98
CA GLY A 306 -29.70 -16.39 17.89
C GLY A 306 -30.07 -15.18 17.03
N GLU A 307 -29.16 -14.70 16.17
CA GLU A 307 -29.34 -13.53 15.29
C GLU A 307 -30.05 -13.94 13.99
N ALA A 308 -31.34 -14.29 14.09
CA ALA A 308 -32.09 -14.93 13.01
C ALA A 308 -32.27 -14.05 11.75
N GLU A 309 -32.46 -12.74 11.91
CA GLU A 309 -32.70 -11.83 10.77
C GLU A 309 -31.43 -11.63 9.93
N GLU A 310 -30.30 -11.36 10.60
CA GLU A 310 -28.98 -11.25 9.98
C GLU A 310 -28.55 -12.55 9.32
N ALA A 311 -28.80 -13.70 9.96
CA ALA A 311 -28.54 -15.01 9.40
C ALA A 311 -29.31 -15.23 8.09
N ALA A 312 -30.61 -14.91 8.04
CA ALA A 312 -31.42 -15.06 6.83
C ALA A 312 -30.92 -14.17 5.67
N LYS A 313 -30.53 -12.92 5.98
CA LYS A 313 -29.95 -12.00 4.99
C LYS A 313 -28.61 -12.52 4.43
N LEU A 314 -27.78 -13.11 5.29
CA LEU A 314 -26.49 -13.67 4.90
C LEU A 314 -26.66 -14.98 4.10
N GLU A 315 -27.60 -15.84 4.50
CA GLU A 315 -27.94 -17.07 3.80
C GLU A 315 -28.40 -16.79 2.36
N GLU A 316 -29.30 -15.82 2.17
CA GLU A 316 -29.73 -15.40 0.83
C GLU A 316 -28.56 -14.85 -0.01
N ARG A 317 -27.62 -14.14 0.62
CA ARG A 317 -26.41 -13.64 -0.04
C ARG A 317 -25.49 -14.77 -0.47
N ILE A 318 -25.28 -15.77 0.39
CA ILE A 318 -24.51 -16.98 0.07
C ILE A 318 -25.18 -17.71 -1.10
N ARG A 319 -26.50 -17.88 -1.07
CA ARG A 319 -27.26 -18.52 -2.16
C ARG A 319 -27.05 -17.80 -3.49
N LYS A 320 -27.19 -16.46 -3.53
CA LYS A 320 -26.91 -15.67 -4.74
C LYS A 320 -25.46 -15.79 -5.20
N SER A 321 -24.51 -15.77 -4.26
CA SER A 321 -23.07 -15.91 -4.54
C SER A 321 -22.73 -17.27 -5.15
N LYS A 322 -23.34 -18.35 -4.66
CA LYS A 322 -23.16 -19.71 -5.21
C LYS A 322 -23.69 -19.84 -6.64
N ASN A 323 -24.66 -19.02 -7.02
CA ASN A 323 -25.21 -18.95 -8.38
C ASN A 323 -24.37 -18.10 -9.35
N ALA A 324 -23.33 -17.40 -8.88
CA ALA A 324 -22.43 -16.65 -9.75
C ALA A 324 -21.82 -17.55 -10.84
N LYS A 325 -21.75 -17.02 -12.05
CA LYS A 325 -21.19 -17.72 -13.22
C LYS A 325 -19.83 -17.15 -13.59
N VAL A 326 -18.98 -18.00 -14.17
CA VAL A 326 -17.65 -17.64 -14.67
C VAL A 326 -17.39 -18.29 -16.02
N LEU A 327 -16.65 -17.60 -16.88
CA LEU A 327 -16.18 -18.16 -18.15
C LEU A 327 -15.10 -19.21 -17.88
N LEU A 328 -15.29 -20.42 -18.38
CA LEU A 328 -14.35 -21.53 -18.26
C LEU A 328 -13.80 -21.91 -19.64
N ARG A 329 -12.48 -21.97 -19.75
CA ARG A 329 -11.75 -22.57 -20.86
C ARG A 329 -11.17 -23.91 -20.42
N ILE A 330 -11.42 -24.97 -21.18
CA ILE A 330 -10.81 -26.29 -20.98
C ILE A 330 -9.88 -26.55 -22.17
N ILE A 331 -8.62 -26.84 -21.90
CA ILE A 331 -7.64 -27.24 -22.92
C ILE A 331 -7.29 -28.69 -22.65
N HIS A 332 -7.55 -29.57 -23.61
CA HIS A 332 -7.14 -30.96 -23.58
C HIS A 332 -5.89 -31.15 -24.43
N ILE A 333 -4.82 -31.61 -23.81
CA ILE A 333 -3.59 -32.03 -24.49
C ILE A 333 -3.63 -33.55 -24.60
N SER A 334 -3.59 -34.05 -25.83
CA SER A 334 -3.60 -35.49 -26.08
C SER A 334 -2.17 -36.02 -26.01
N HIS A 335 -1.87 -36.87 -25.03
CA HIS A 335 -0.58 -37.58 -24.99
C HIS A 335 -0.55 -38.68 -26.07
N SER A 336 0.37 -38.58 -27.02
CA SER A 336 0.73 -39.70 -27.89
C SER A 336 1.63 -40.65 -27.09
N ALA A 337 1.01 -41.62 -26.43
CA ALA A 337 1.71 -42.62 -25.62
C ALA A 337 2.46 -43.63 -26.50
N GLN A 338 3.61 -43.25 -27.09
CA GLN A 338 4.49 -44.22 -27.78
C GLN A 338 6.00 -44.02 -27.57
N THR A 339 6.52 -42.89 -27.03
CA THR A 339 7.98 -42.68 -26.85
C THR A 339 8.33 -41.70 -25.71
N ALA A 340 9.47 -41.88 -25.03
CA ALA A 340 9.95 -40.95 -23.99
C ALA A 340 10.19 -39.50 -24.50
N GLU A 341 10.47 -39.33 -25.80
CA GLU A 341 10.59 -38.02 -26.44
C GLU A 341 9.23 -37.29 -26.55
N SER A 342 8.11 -38.01 -26.70
CA SER A 342 6.77 -37.41 -26.79
C SER A 342 6.22 -36.96 -25.43
N GLU A 343 6.64 -37.57 -24.34
CA GLU A 343 6.34 -37.11 -22.97
C GLU A 343 7.08 -35.80 -22.63
N ALA A 344 8.35 -35.68 -23.05
CA ALA A 344 9.12 -34.45 -22.85
C ALA A 344 8.54 -33.26 -23.64
N ASP A 345 8.10 -33.49 -24.88
CA ASP A 345 7.54 -32.45 -25.75
C ASP A 345 6.15 -31.98 -25.27
N SER A 346 5.27 -32.92 -24.88
CA SER A 346 3.97 -32.56 -24.27
C SER A 346 4.12 -31.81 -22.95
N THR A 347 5.11 -32.18 -22.11
CA THR A 347 5.42 -31.45 -20.88
C THR A 347 5.94 -30.03 -21.16
N ARG A 348 6.72 -29.85 -22.22
CA ARG A 348 7.19 -28.53 -22.67
C ARG A 348 6.02 -27.67 -23.13
N GLU A 349 5.12 -28.22 -23.94
CA GLU A 349 3.94 -27.50 -24.44
C GLU A 349 3.00 -27.06 -23.30
N VAL A 350 2.75 -27.95 -22.32
CA VAL A 350 2.00 -27.63 -21.08
C VAL A 350 2.61 -26.39 -20.40
N ASN A 351 3.93 -26.37 -20.24
CA ASN A 351 4.64 -25.28 -19.58
C ASN A 351 4.60 -23.98 -20.41
N GLU A 352 4.75 -24.06 -21.74
CA GLU A 352 4.66 -22.89 -22.63
C GLU A 352 3.25 -22.26 -22.59
N ILE A 353 2.20 -23.07 -22.65
CA ILE A 353 0.80 -22.61 -22.53
C ILE A 353 0.57 -21.96 -21.16
N SER A 354 1.02 -22.60 -20.08
CA SER A 354 0.90 -22.05 -18.74
C SER A 354 1.61 -20.69 -18.61
N VAL A 355 2.87 -20.60 -19.06
CA VAL A 355 3.64 -19.35 -19.04
C VAL A 355 2.96 -18.27 -19.87
N ALA A 356 2.47 -18.60 -21.07
CA ALA A 356 1.80 -17.64 -21.95
C ALA A 356 0.51 -17.09 -21.32
N LEU A 357 -0.35 -17.96 -20.78
CA LEU A 357 -1.62 -17.55 -20.15
C LEU A 357 -1.42 -16.84 -18.81
N ASN A 358 -0.28 -17.05 -18.16
CA ASN A 358 0.13 -16.31 -16.96
C ASN A 358 1.01 -15.08 -17.26
N ARG A 359 1.31 -14.75 -18.52
CA ARG A 359 2.07 -13.54 -18.89
C ARG A 359 1.16 -12.34 -19.18
N GLN A 360 0.11 -12.12 -18.38
CA GLN A 360 -0.63 -10.86 -18.44
C GLN A 360 0.32 -9.70 -18.10
N LYS A 361 0.41 -8.70 -18.98
CA LYS A 361 1.07 -7.42 -18.66
C LYS A 361 0.36 -6.84 -17.44
N PRO A 362 1.04 -6.56 -16.31
CA PRO A 362 0.38 -6.04 -15.13
C PRO A 362 -0.27 -4.69 -15.46
N ILE A 363 -1.58 -4.61 -15.24
CA ILE A 363 -2.29 -3.33 -15.14
C ILE A 363 -1.73 -2.66 -13.88
N LYS A 364 -1.10 -1.50 -14.00
CA LYS A 364 -0.61 -0.71 -12.87
C LYS A 364 -1.67 0.30 -12.45
N ALA A 365 -1.51 0.88 -11.26
CA ALA A 365 -2.39 1.95 -10.79
C ALA A 365 -2.51 3.10 -11.79
N GLU A 366 -1.43 3.44 -12.52
CA GLU A 366 -1.46 4.46 -13.57
C GLU A 366 -2.38 4.11 -14.77
N ASP A 367 -2.52 2.83 -15.11
CA ASP A 367 -3.43 2.40 -16.19
C ASP A 367 -4.90 2.54 -15.76
N ILE A 368 -5.22 2.23 -14.49
CA ILE A 368 -6.57 2.39 -13.91
C ILE A 368 -6.90 3.86 -13.74
N ALA A 369 -5.97 4.63 -13.16
CA ALA A 369 -6.15 6.06 -12.92
C ALA A 369 -6.33 6.85 -14.22
N PHE A 370 -5.71 6.42 -15.32
CA PHE A 370 -5.90 7.05 -16.63
C PHE A 370 -7.35 6.94 -17.16
N ALA A 371 -8.08 5.90 -16.76
CA ALA A 371 -9.49 5.72 -17.13
C ALA A 371 -10.47 6.47 -16.19
N SER A 372 -9.97 7.18 -15.18
CA SER A 372 -10.82 7.95 -14.26
C SER A 372 -11.47 9.16 -14.94
N PRO A 373 -12.67 9.58 -14.52
CA PRO A 373 -13.33 10.78 -15.07
C PRO A 373 -12.46 12.03 -15.04
N PHE A 374 -11.68 12.20 -13.97
CA PHE A 374 -10.77 13.33 -13.81
C PHE A 374 -9.72 13.36 -14.93
N VAL A 375 -9.04 12.25 -15.15
CA VAL A 375 -7.93 12.17 -16.11
C VAL A 375 -8.45 12.23 -17.55
N VAL A 376 -9.61 11.63 -17.81
CA VAL A 376 -10.30 11.74 -19.10
C VAL A 376 -10.65 13.20 -19.41
N LYS A 377 -11.23 13.93 -18.45
CA LYS A 377 -11.54 15.36 -18.60
C LYS A 377 -10.28 16.20 -18.85
N LEU A 378 -9.23 15.97 -18.06
CA LEU A 378 -7.95 16.68 -18.21
C LEU A 378 -7.29 16.43 -19.57
N ALA A 379 -7.26 15.17 -20.02
CA ALA A 379 -6.69 14.83 -21.32
C ALA A 379 -7.46 15.49 -22.48
N ALA A 380 -8.80 15.49 -22.42
CA ALA A 380 -9.65 16.14 -23.41
C ALA A 380 -9.46 17.66 -23.45
N PHE A 381 -9.37 18.32 -22.27
CA PHE A 381 -9.06 19.75 -22.16
C PHE A 381 -7.72 20.08 -22.82
N LEU A 382 -6.66 19.33 -22.48
CA LEU A 382 -5.31 19.56 -23.03
C LEU A 382 -5.28 19.40 -24.55
N GLU A 383 -5.97 18.39 -25.08
CA GLU A 383 -6.06 18.16 -26.53
C GLU A 383 -6.81 19.30 -27.24
N ARG A 384 -7.94 19.74 -26.69
CA ARG A 384 -8.72 20.87 -27.23
C ARG A 384 -7.90 22.16 -27.26
N GLU A 385 -7.18 22.48 -26.18
CA GLU A 385 -6.34 23.67 -26.11
C GLU A 385 -5.13 23.60 -27.05
N GLN A 386 -4.56 22.42 -27.28
CA GLN A 386 -3.54 22.21 -28.30
C GLN A 386 -4.06 22.51 -29.71
N ILE A 387 -5.29 22.07 -30.03
CA ILE A 387 -5.95 22.38 -31.31
C ILE A 387 -6.16 23.89 -31.46
N ASN A 388 -6.49 24.59 -30.36
CA ASN A 388 -6.61 26.05 -30.31
C ASN A 388 -5.25 26.80 -30.31
N GLY A 389 -4.14 26.10 -30.56
CA GLY A 389 -2.82 26.69 -30.70
C GLY A 389 -2.07 26.93 -29.39
N LYS A 390 -2.63 26.53 -28.23
CA LYS A 390 -1.89 26.56 -26.96
C LYS A 390 -0.79 25.52 -26.96
N ARG A 391 0.30 25.88 -26.28
CA ARG A 391 1.55 25.12 -26.23
C ARG A 391 1.58 24.09 -25.09
N TYR A 392 0.43 23.52 -24.73
CA TYR A 392 0.31 22.56 -23.64
C TYR A 392 0.90 21.18 -23.97
N PHE A 393 1.08 20.36 -22.93
CA PHE A 393 1.54 18.99 -23.05
C PHE A 393 0.37 18.04 -23.31
N ARG A 394 0.68 16.85 -23.84
CA ARG A 394 -0.27 15.75 -23.97
C ARG A 394 -0.05 14.75 -22.85
N LEU A 395 -1.10 14.46 -22.10
CA LEU A 395 -1.08 13.37 -21.12
C LEU A 395 -1.20 12.03 -21.86
N VAL A 396 -0.28 11.09 -21.62
CA VAL A 396 -0.21 9.82 -22.37
C VAL A 396 -0.28 8.60 -21.46
N LYS A 397 -0.73 7.47 -22.02
CA LYS A 397 -0.72 6.19 -21.28
C LYS A 397 0.70 5.67 -21.17
N ARG A 398 0.87 4.77 -20.20
CA ARG A 398 2.13 4.07 -19.98
C ARG A 398 2.60 3.36 -21.26
N GLY A 399 3.79 3.74 -21.73
CA GLY A 399 4.41 3.17 -22.93
C GLY A 399 4.15 3.90 -24.25
N GLU A 400 3.32 4.94 -24.25
CA GLU A 400 3.03 5.77 -25.45
C GLU A 400 4.02 6.93 -25.64
N GLY A 401 4.86 7.24 -24.64
CA GLY A 401 5.68 8.46 -24.53
C GLY A 401 6.82 8.67 -25.53
N ASN A 402 6.87 7.93 -26.64
CA ASN A 402 7.92 8.05 -27.67
C ASN A 402 7.44 8.56 -29.04
N ILE A 403 6.14 8.80 -29.23
CA ILE A 403 5.57 9.06 -30.58
C ILE A 403 5.32 10.56 -30.84
N ALA A 404 5.13 11.41 -29.82
CA ALA A 404 4.75 12.83 -29.98
C ALA A 404 5.67 13.81 -29.22
N ARG A 405 5.78 15.06 -29.72
CA ARG A 405 6.44 16.16 -28.99
C ARG A 405 5.57 16.58 -27.80
N ARG A 406 6.18 16.81 -26.63
CA ARG A 406 5.55 17.33 -25.39
C ARG A 406 4.57 16.37 -24.69
N THR A 407 4.98 15.13 -24.46
CA THR A 407 4.17 14.15 -23.71
C THR A 407 4.57 14.09 -22.24
N VAL A 408 3.60 13.83 -21.37
CA VAL A 408 3.80 13.57 -19.94
C VAL A 408 3.01 12.32 -19.57
N ASP A 409 3.62 11.35 -18.91
CA ASP A 409 2.88 10.22 -18.36
C ASP A 409 2.22 10.58 -17.02
N LEU A 410 1.22 9.79 -16.62
CA LEU A 410 0.42 10.11 -15.43
C LEU A 410 1.24 10.07 -14.12
N VAL A 411 2.32 9.29 -14.06
CA VAL A 411 3.17 9.19 -12.86
C VAL A 411 4.02 10.44 -12.72
N ASP A 412 4.65 10.87 -13.82
CA ASP A 412 5.44 12.10 -13.85
C ASP A 412 4.55 13.33 -13.65
N PHE A 413 3.34 13.34 -14.22
CA PHE A 413 2.33 14.36 -13.93
C PHE A 413 2.03 14.46 -12.43
N ALA A 414 1.74 13.33 -11.78
CA ALA A 414 1.38 13.30 -10.37
C ALA A 414 2.54 13.78 -9.47
N ARG A 415 3.76 13.34 -9.76
CA ARG A 415 4.96 13.77 -9.00
C ARG A 415 5.30 15.24 -9.23
N ALA A 416 5.21 15.71 -10.47
CA ALA A 416 5.42 17.11 -10.81
C ALA A 416 4.38 18.00 -10.14
N ARG A 417 3.10 17.64 -10.16
CA ARG A 417 2.03 18.38 -9.46
C ARG A 417 2.26 18.41 -7.95
N LYS A 418 2.71 17.30 -7.35
CA LYS A 418 3.07 17.21 -5.93
C LYS A 418 4.26 18.11 -5.59
N ALA A 419 5.25 18.18 -6.49
CA ALA A 419 6.37 19.10 -6.40
C ALA A 419 5.91 20.56 -6.50
N CYS A 420 5.02 20.92 -7.43
CA CYS A 420 4.42 22.25 -7.53
C CYS A 420 3.64 22.65 -6.26
N ALA A 421 2.99 21.67 -5.60
CA ALA A 421 2.30 21.88 -4.31
C ALA A 421 3.26 22.13 -3.13
N GLY A 422 4.58 22.01 -3.31
CA GLY A 422 5.55 22.19 -2.24
C GLY A 422 5.85 20.93 -1.41
N TYR A 423 5.53 19.73 -1.92
CA TYR A 423 5.78 18.45 -1.22
C TYR A 423 6.81 17.57 -1.98
N PRO A 424 8.08 18.00 -2.12
CA PRO A 424 9.09 17.27 -2.88
C PRO A 424 9.49 15.92 -2.26
N GLY A 425 9.38 15.77 -0.94
CA GLY A 425 9.63 14.52 -0.23
C GLY A 425 8.60 13.45 -0.60
N ASP A 426 7.33 13.83 -0.71
CA ASP A 426 6.26 12.94 -1.18
C ASP A 426 6.41 12.60 -2.67
N ALA A 427 6.71 13.59 -3.51
CA ALA A 427 6.98 13.38 -4.94
C ALA A 427 8.11 12.36 -5.18
N ARG A 428 9.10 12.34 -4.29
CA ARG A 428 10.22 11.38 -4.31
C ARG A 428 9.86 10.01 -3.73
N SER A 429 9.25 9.99 -2.55
CA SER A 429 9.20 8.80 -1.70
C SER A 429 7.92 7.98 -1.83
N LYS A 430 6.81 8.60 -2.23
CA LYS A 430 5.53 7.88 -2.38
C LYS A 430 5.54 7.05 -3.66
N GLY A 431 5.09 5.80 -3.51
CA GLY A 431 4.90 4.89 -4.63
C GLY A 431 3.70 5.30 -5.49
N THR A 432 3.69 4.87 -6.75
CA THR A 432 2.62 5.18 -7.71
C THR A 432 1.23 4.81 -7.20
N ASN A 433 1.09 3.65 -6.56
CA ASN A 433 -0.19 3.21 -6.00
C ASN A 433 -0.72 4.15 -4.91
N PHE A 434 0.15 4.86 -4.20
CA PHE A 434 -0.25 5.84 -3.19
C PHE A 434 -0.66 7.16 -3.85
N LEU A 435 0.17 7.68 -4.77
CA LEU A 435 -0.09 8.94 -5.48
C LEU A 435 -1.37 8.89 -6.33
N LEU A 436 -1.67 7.73 -6.90
CA LEU A 436 -2.83 7.50 -7.77
C LEU A 436 -3.93 6.69 -7.05
N SER A 437 -3.93 6.68 -5.72
CA SER A 437 -4.93 5.94 -4.95
C SER A 437 -6.32 6.52 -5.14
N THR A 438 -7.29 5.64 -5.36
CA THR A 438 -8.71 5.99 -5.49
C THR A 438 -9.51 5.42 -4.33
N ARG A 439 -10.69 6.00 -4.06
CA ARG A 439 -11.69 5.47 -3.15
C ARG A 439 -13.00 5.33 -3.93
N ASN A 440 -13.68 4.20 -3.71
CA ASN A 440 -15.05 4.02 -4.20
C ASN A 440 -15.97 4.78 -3.26
N GLU A 441 -16.63 5.82 -3.75
CA GLU A 441 -17.72 6.47 -3.03
C GLU A 441 -19.03 5.75 -3.36
N THR A 442 -19.99 5.82 -2.42
CA THR A 442 -21.31 5.19 -2.57
C THR A 442 -22.00 5.72 -3.83
N GLY A 443 -22.11 4.88 -4.87
CA GLY A 443 -22.63 5.28 -6.18
C GLY A 443 -21.78 4.80 -7.37
N GLY A 444 -20.58 4.28 -7.13
CA GLY A 444 -19.69 3.78 -8.20
C GLY A 444 -18.78 4.86 -8.80
N GLU A 445 -18.77 6.07 -8.23
CA GLU A 445 -17.81 7.12 -8.59
C GLU A 445 -16.47 6.89 -7.90
N TYR A 446 -15.40 7.01 -8.69
CA TYR A 446 -14.02 6.87 -8.24
C TYR A 446 -13.46 8.26 -7.93
N SER A 447 -13.20 8.57 -6.67
CA SER A 447 -12.52 9.81 -6.27
C SER A 447 -11.05 9.53 -5.94
N PHE A 448 -10.14 10.41 -6.37
CA PHE A 448 -8.74 10.33 -5.97
C PHE A 448 -8.57 10.80 -4.52
N GLN A 449 -7.75 10.07 -3.76
CA GLN A 449 -7.55 10.41 -2.34
C GLN A 449 -6.62 11.62 -2.16
N ASP A 450 -5.62 11.78 -3.05
CA ASP A 450 -4.66 12.88 -2.97
C ASP A 450 -5.21 14.14 -3.66
N LYS A 451 -5.96 14.93 -2.90
CA LYS A 451 -6.53 16.21 -3.35
C LYS A 451 -5.49 17.28 -3.69
N THR A 452 -4.21 17.08 -3.31
CA THR A 452 -3.13 18.00 -3.71
C THR A 452 -2.69 17.77 -5.16
N ILE A 453 -2.94 16.57 -5.70
CA ILE A 453 -2.66 16.21 -7.09
C ILE A 453 -3.91 16.39 -7.95
N PHE A 454 -5.03 15.87 -7.47
CA PHE A 454 -6.32 15.85 -8.16
C PHE A 454 -7.30 16.77 -7.42
N VAL A 455 -7.32 18.06 -7.79
CA VAL A 455 -8.12 19.08 -7.10
C VAL A 455 -9.62 18.87 -7.41
N PRO A 456 -10.50 18.71 -6.40
CA PRO A 456 -11.93 18.44 -6.64
C PRO A 456 -12.60 19.44 -7.58
N GLU A 457 -12.19 20.70 -7.51
CA GLU A 457 -12.72 21.81 -8.32
C GLU A 457 -12.59 21.53 -9.84
N TRP A 458 -11.63 20.70 -10.26
CA TRP A 458 -11.46 20.34 -11.67
C TRP A 458 -12.62 19.49 -12.20
N LEU A 459 -13.15 18.56 -11.39
CA LEU A 459 -14.27 17.73 -11.82
C LEU A 459 -15.56 18.54 -11.92
N GLU A 460 -15.77 19.44 -10.95
CA GLU A 460 -16.95 20.31 -10.83
C GLU A 460 -16.96 21.47 -11.84
N ALA A 461 -15.80 21.81 -12.41
CA ALA A 461 -15.65 22.93 -13.34
C ALA A 461 -16.55 22.84 -14.58
N GLU A 462 -17.25 23.92 -14.91
CA GLU A 462 -17.87 24.11 -16.23
C GLU A 462 -16.83 24.58 -17.27
N ASP A 463 -17.14 24.46 -18.56
CA ASP A 463 -16.22 24.74 -19.68
C ASP A 463 -15.50 26.10 -19.57
N GLU A 464 -16.20 27.14 -19.10
CA GLU A 464 -15.67 28.50 -18.94
C GLU A 464 -14.66 28.63 -17.79
N GLN A 465 -14.73 27.73 -16.80
CA GLN A 465 -13.88 27.73 -15.61
C GLN A 465 -12.63 26.87 -15.76
N GLU A 466 -12.63 25.89 -16.68
CA GLU A 466 -11.56 24.92 -16.86
C GLU A 466 -10.19 25.60 -17.06
N ALA A 467 -10.12 26.61 -17.93
CA ALA A 467 -8.85 27.29 -18.22
C ALA A 467 -8.25 27.99 -16.99
N GLY A 468 -9.09 28.61 -16.16
CA GLY A 468 -8.66 29.28 -14.93
C GLY A 468 -8.18 28.29 -13.87
N ILE A 469 -8.92 27.20 -13.67
CA ILE A 469 -8.54 26.14 -12.71
C ILE A 469 -7.27 25.43 -13.16
N PHE A 470 -7.14 25.17 -14.46
CA PHE A 470 -5.91 24.60 -15.04
C PHE A 470 -4.71 25.52 -14.79
N ALA A 471 -4.83 26.81 -15.10
CA ALA A 471 -3.76 27.77 -14.91
C ALA A 471 -3.35 27.86 -13.44
N LYS A 472 -4.33 27.96 -12.53
CA LYS A 472 -4.12 28.07 -11.08
C LYS A 472 -3.37 26.88 -10.49
N TYR A 473 -3.73 25.65 -10.84
CA TYR A 473 -3.20 24.45 -10.18
C TYR A 473 -2.20 23.64 -11.00
N TYR A 474 -2.29 23.69 -12.33
CA TYR A 474 -1.54 22.82 -13.25
C TYR A 474 -0.61 23.58 -14.21
N GLY A 475 -0.67 24.92 -14.24
CA GLY A 475 0.11 25.75 -15.16
C GLY A 475 1.63 25.50 -15.14
N ALA A 476 2.20 25.22 -13.97
CA ALA A 476 3.63 24.97 -13.81
C ALA A 476 4.06 23.49 -13.98
N VAL A 477 3.12 22.55 -14.17
CA VAL A 477 3.42 21.11 -14.15
C VAL A 477 4.37 20.70 -15.28
N TYR A 478 4.18 21.24 -16.48
CA TYR A 478 5.05 20.89 -17.61
C TYR A 478 6.48 21.41 -17.44
N PHE A 479 6.63 22.61 -16.88
CA PHE A 479 7.93 23.15 -16.49
C PHE A 479 8.61 22.22 -15.48
N ALA A 480 7.89 21.80 -14.43
CA ALA A 480 8.40 20.91 -13.41
C ALA A 480 8.86 19.56 -13.96
N VAL A 481 8.09 18.94 -14.87
CA VAL A 481 8.48 17.68 -15.54
C VAL A 481 9.80 17.85 -16.31
N ARG A 482 9.93 18.93 -17.09
CA ARG A 482 11.15 19.17 -17.88
C ARG A 482 12.38 19.43 -17.02
N VAL A 483 12.23 20.17 -15.93
CA VAL A 483 13.31 20.39 -14.94
C VAL A 483 13.73 19.07 -14.30
N ALA A 484 12.76 18.25 -13.87
CA ALA A 484 13.03 16.95 -13.25
C ALA A 484 13.74 15.98 -14.21
N ASP A 485 13.34 15.96 -15.49
CA ASP A 485 13.96 15.15 -16.53
C ASP A 485 15.39 15.60 -16.84
N PHE A 486 15.60 16.92 -16.94
CA PHE A 486 16.93 17.49 -17.14
C PHE A 486 17.85 17.10 -15.98
N TYR A 487 17.37 17.25 -14.75
CA TYR A 487 18.11 16.88 -13.55
C TYR A 487 18.49 15.40 -13.57
N GLY A 488 17.52 14.51 -13.84
CA GLY A 488 17.76 13.06 -13.88
C GLY A 488 18.81 12.65 -14.92
N LYS A 489 18.87 13.33 -16.06
CA LYS A 489 19.84 13.07 -17.15
C LYS A 489 21.23 13.64 -16.88
N ASN A 490 21.35 14.69 -16.07
CA ASN A 490 22.60 15.45 -15.91
C ASN A 490 23.23 15.37 -14.52
N ALA A 491 22.50 15.02 -13.46
CA ALA A 491 23.02 15.02 -12.09
C ALA A 491 24.26 14.12 -11.93
N LYS A 492 24.26 12.94 -12.59
CA LYS A 492 25.42 12.02 -12.56
C LYS A 492 26.65 12.53 -13.31
N LYS A 493 26.51 13.58 -14.13
CA LYS A 493 27.61 14.17 -14.92
C LYS A 493 28.33 15.30 -14.16
N ILE A 494 27.78 15.74 -13.03
CA ILE A 494 28.38 16.74 -12.16
C ILE A 494 29.31 16.01 -11.19
N ILE A 495 30.60 16.29 -11.26
CA ILE A 495 31.62 15.69 -10.39
C ILE A 495 31.89 16.68 -9.25
N THR A 496 31.90 16.19 -8.02
CA THR A 496 32.17 17.01 -6.82
C THR A 496 32.87 16.17 -5.76
N ASP A 497 33.88 16.74 -5.13
CA ASP A 497 34.60 16.12 -4.01
C ASP A 497 33.88 16.34 -2.67
N ASN A 498 32.91 17.25 -2.62
CA ASN A 498 32.09 17.49 -1.43
C ASN A 498 31.00 16.39 -1.28
N PRO A 499 31.03 15.59 -0.20
CA PRO A 499 30.11 14.47 -0.01
C PRO A 499 28.65 14.91 0.20
N LEU A 500 28.41 16.09 0.77
CA LEU A 500 27.07 16.64 0.95
C LEU A 500 26.48 17.06 -0.39
N LYS A 501 27.26 17.77 -1.21
CA LYS A 501 26.87 18.17 -2.58
C LYS A 501 26.58 16.92 -3.42
N ALA A 502 27.41 15.88 -3.32
CA ALA A 502 27.19 14.61 -4.00
C ALA A 502 25.87 13.93 -3.57
N ALA A 503 25.58 13.89 -2.27
CA ALA A 503 24.35 13.31 -1.74
C ALA A 503 23.09 14.06 -2.21
N VAL A 504 23.15 15.40 -2.27
CA VAL A 504 22.07 16.23 -2.82
C VAL A 504 21.90 15.98 -4.31
N LEU A 505 22.97 15.96 -5.11
CA LEU A 505 22.89 15.68 -6.54
C LEU A 505 22.30 14.29 -6.84
N GLN A 506 22.61 13.30 -6.01
CA GLN A 506 22.11 11.94 -6.17
C GLN A 506 20.61 11.81 -5.83
N ASN A 507 20.11 12.56 -4.84
CA ASN A 507 18.78 12.34 -4.27
C ASN A 507 17.80 13.52 -4.41
N GLY A 508 18.28 14.69 -4.80
CA GLY A 508 17.60 15.99 -4.72
C GLY A 508 16.79 16.37 -5.95
N LYS A 509 16.52 15.45 -6.89
CA LYS A 509 15.77 15.71 -8.14
C LYS A 509 14.50 16.54 -7.90
N TRP A 510 13.64 16.06 -7.00
CA TRP A 510 12.36 16.71 -6.71
C TRP A 510 12.51 17.94 -5.82
N TYR A 511 13.56 18.03 -5.00
CA TYR A 511 13.85 19.22 -4.19
C TYR A 511 14.24 20.38 -5.07
N PHE A 512 15.18 20.15 -5.99
CA PHE A 512 15.58 21.14 -6.99
C PHE A 512 14.40 21.54 -7.87
N THR A 513 13.62 20.57 -8.35
CA THR A 513 12.43 20.83 -9.17
C THR A 513 11.43 21.74 -8.45
N THR A 514 11.08 21.41 -7.20
CA THR A 514 10.19 22.26 -6.38
C THR A 514 10.79 23.63 -6.13
N TYR A 515 12.08 23.73 -5.82
CA TYR A 515 12.73 25.01 -5.58
C TYR A 515 12.66 25.92 -6.82
N MET A 516 12.92 25.38 -8.02
CA MET A 516 12.80 26.15 -9.26
C MET A 516 11.37 26.60 -9.54
N VAL A 517 10.39 25.70 -9.43
CA VAL A 517 8.98 26.05 -9.61
C VAL A 517 8.57 27.18 -8.65
N GLN A 518 8.96 27.09 -7.38
CA GLN A 518 8.60 28.09 -6.38
C GLN A 518 9.32 29.42 -6.60
N LEU A 519 10.62 29.39 -6.93
CA LEU A 519 11.40 30.59 -7.22
C LEU A 519 10.79 31.38 -8.38
N PHE A 520 10.45 30.71 -9.48
CA PHE A 520 9.83 31.35 -10.65
C PHE A 520 8.37 31.76 -10.43
N ASN A 521 7.66 31.16 -9.47
CA ASN A 521 6.30 31.57 -9.12
C ASN A 521 6.26 32.69 -8.06
N GLY A 522 7.41 33.11 -7.52
CA GLY A 522 7.48 34.02 -6.38
C GLY A 522 6.87 33.41 -5.11
N TYR A 523 7.00 32.10 -4.94
CA TYR A 523 6.49 31.32 -3.81
C TYR A 523 4.96 31.37 -3.60
N ARG A 524 4.20 31.82 -4.60
CA ARG A 524 2.73 31.79 -4.59
C ARG A 524 2.20 30.35 -4.74
N SER A 525 1.01 30.10 -4.19
CA SER A 525 0.28 28.84 -4.38
C SER A 525 -0.54 28.81 -5.68
N ASP A 526 -0.84 29.98 -6.25
CA ASP A 526 -1.55 30.17 -7.51
C ASP A 526 -0.54 30.28 -8.67
N PHE A 527 -0.70 29.45 -9.70
CA PHE A 527 0.14 29.41 -10.89
C PHE A 527 -0.46 30.11 -12.11
N SER A 528 -1.56 30.85 -11.96
CA SER A 528 -2.24 31.52 -13.09
C SER A 528 -1.35 32.54 -13.80
N GLN A 529 -0.38 33.11 -13.09
CA GLN A 529 0.62 34.06 -13.61
C GLN A 529 1.98 33.40 -13.86
N PHE A 530 2.07 32.07 -13.79
CA PHE A 530 3.31 31.34 -14.00
C PHE A 530 3.71 31.38 -15.48
N THR A 531 4.92 31.87 -15.75
CA THR A 531 5.46 31.93 -17.10
C THR A 531 6.49 30.82 -17.31
N ASP A 532 6.30 30.03 -18.35
CA ASP A 532 7.20 28.93 -18.66
C ASP A 532 8.49 29.44 -19.33
N CYS A 533 9.54 29.57 -18.53
CA CYS A 533 10.87 30.05 -18.92
C CYS A 533 11.88 28.92 -19.19
N PHE A 534 11.45 27.67 -19.34
CA PHE A 534 12.38 26.53 -19.38
C PHE A 534 13.46 26.65 -20.47
N GLU A 535 13.10 27.10 -21.67
CA GLU A 535 14.07 27.23 -22.77
C GLU A 535 15.10 28.34 -22.51
N LEU A 536 14.74 29.38 -21.76
CA LEU A 536 15.61 30.50 -21.40
C LEU A 536 16.70 30.08 -20.39
N ILE A 537 16.38 29.14 -19.51
CA ILE A 537 17.30 28.69 -18.44
C ILE A 537 17.98 27.36 -18.75
N ARG A 538 17.66 26.72 -19.87
CA ARG A 538 17.98 25.31 -20.15
C ARG A 538 19.48 25.02 -20.13
N ASP A 539 20.27 25.92 -20.71
CA ASP A 539 21.73 25.87 -20.76
C ASP A 539 22.35 26.15 -19.37
N LYS A 540 21.71 26.99 -18.57
CA LYS A 540 22.11 27.36 -17.20
C LYS A 540 21.71 26.35 -16.12
N LEU A 541 20.81 25.41 -16.43
CA LEU A 541 20.26 24.46 -15.45
C LEU A 541 21.34 23.64 -14.74
N LYS A 542 22.47 23.33 -15.40
CA LYS A 542 23.56 22.59 -14.74
C LYS A 542 24.20 23.41 -13.61
N ASP A 543 24.45 24.69 -13.84
CA ASP A 543 25.05 25.58 -12.85
C ASP A 543 24.07 25.86 -11.71
N LEU A 544 22.78 26.00 -12.02
CA LEU A 544 21.70 26.11 -11.03
C LEU A 544 21.59 24.85 -10.16
N MET A 545 21.76 23.66 -10.73
CA MET A 545 21.79 22.41 -9.97
C MET A 545 22.98 22.35 -9.01
N GLU A 546 24.15 22.80 -9.46
CA GLU A 546 25.36 22.85 -8.64
C GLU A 546 25.23 23.82 -7.47
N LEU A 547 24.70 25.01 -7.74
CA LEU A 547 24.42 26.03 -6.74
C LEU A 547 23.38 25.54 -5.72
N PHE A 548 22.29 24.92 -6.18
CA PHE A 548 21.28 24.37 -5.29
C PHE A 548 21.84 23.27 -4.39
N ALA A 549 22.69 22.39 -4.93
CA ALA A 549 23.30 21.31 -4.16
C ALA A 549 24.27 21.83 -3.08
N GLU A 550 24.97 22.93 -3.35
CA GLU A 550 25.79 23.64 -2.38
C GLU A 550 24.95 24.22 -1.24
N LEU A 551 23.96 25.05 -1.58
CA LEU A 551 23.08 25.71 -0.59
C LEU A 551 22.31 24.70 0.28
N CYS A 552 21.87 23.59 -0.32
CA CYS A 552 21.20 22.52 0.41
C CYS A 552 22.15 21.81 1.41
N GLY A 553 23.41 21.60 1.00
CA GLY A 553 24.45 21.06 1.87
C GLY A 553 24.79 21.98 3.03
N GLU A 554 24.90 23.29 2.77
CA GLU A 554 25.14 24.31 3.79
C GLU A 554 23.97 24.40 4.79
N ALA A 555 22.73 24.43 4.30
CA ALA A 555 21.54 24.44 5.15
C ALA A 555 21.47 23.19 6.06
N ALA A 556 21.86 22.03 5.53
CA ALA A 556 21.95 20.80 6.33
C ALA A 556 22.97 20.92 7.47
N GLN A 557 24.17 21.42 7.16
CA GLN A 557 25.25 21.62 8.14
C GLN A 557 24.87 22.62 9.23
N GLN A 558 24.36 23.79 8.84
CA GLN A 558 23.97 24.87 9.76
C GLN A 558 22.88 24.42 10.73
N SER A 559 21.95 23.56 10.27
CA SER A 559 20.87 23.06 11.13
C SER A 559 21.34 22.14 12.27
N GLY A 560 22.51 21.50 12.14
CA GLY A 560 23.00 20.48 13.06
C GLY A 560 22.17 19.17 13.11
N ASN A 561 21.02 19.12 12.43
CA ASN A 561 20.07 17.99 12.47
C ASN A 561 20.39 16.89 11.46
N TYR A 562 21.28 17.16 10.50
CA TYR A 562 21.62 16.27 9.39
C TYR A 562 23.13 16.04 9.31
N PRO A 563 23.71 15.23 10.22
CA PRO A 563 25.15 14.95 10.23
C PRO A 563 25.60 14.17 8.98
N VAL A 564 24.69 13.42 8.36
CA VAL A 564 24.92 12.70 7.10
C VAL A 564 23.69 12.88 6.21
N LEU A 565 23.91 13.21 4.93
CA LEU A 565 22.86 13.24 3.92
C LEU A 565 22.82 11.90 3.18
N ASP A 566 21.67 11.23 3.26
CA ASP A 566 21.44 9.95 2.61
C ASP A 566 20.09 9.93 1.87
N SER A 567 19.73 8.79 1.31
CA SER A 567 18.45 8.61 0.63
C SER A 567 17.24 8.83 1.56
N ASN A 568 17.35 8.62 2.86
CA ASN A 568 16.24 8.84 3.80
C ASN A 568 15.99 10.33 4.06
N THR A 569 17.05 11.15 4.04
CA THR A 569 16.93 12.60 4.27
C THR A 569 15.95 13.27 3.31
N PHE A 570 15.92 12.84 2.04
CA PHE A 570 15.05 13.41 1.01
C PHE A 570 13.64 12.77 0.97
N LYS A 571 13.24 11.99 1.98
CA LYS A 571 11.88 11.42 2.06
C LYS A 571 10.87 12.36 2.74
N LYS A 572 11.34 13.43 3.41
CA LYS A 572 10.52 14.38 4.17
C LYS A 572 10.88 15.81 3.82
N ASP A 573 9.91 16.70 3.79
CA ASP A 573 10.11 18.09 3.33
C ASP A 573 10.94 18.98 4.27
N GLU A 574 11.39 18.49 5.43
CA GLU A 574 12.12 19.27 6.45
C GLU A 574 13.42 19.92 5.90
N LEU A 575 14.28 19.15 5.23
CA LEU A 575 15.51 19.69 4.62
C LEU A 575 15.21 20.65 3.46
N TYR A 576 14.10 20.43 2.74
CA TYR A 576 13.68 21.31 1.67
C TYR A 576 13.31 22.70 2.24
N ILE A 577 12.52 22.72 3.31
CA ILE A 577 12.10 23.96 3.98
C ILE A 577 13.31 24.74 4.49
N LEU A 578 14.30 24.06 5.10
CA LEU A 578 15.54 24.70 5.53
C LEU A 578 16.29 25.33 4.35
N THR A 579 16.50 24.56 3.28
CA THR A 579 17.19 25.03 2.08
C THR A 579 16.49 26.26 1.47
N ARG A 580 15.16 26.19 1.31
CA ARG A 580 14.35 27.29 0.79
C ARG A 580 14.47 28.56 1.62
N ASN A 581 14.49 28.41 2.95
CA ASN A 581 14.51 29.55 3.87
C ASN A 581 15.90 30.20 3.96
N GLU A 582 16.98 29.49 3.69
CA GLU A 582 18.36 30.01 3.73
C GLU A 582 18.89 30.44 2.36
N ALA A 583 18.33 29.91 1.27
CA ALA A 583 18.85 30.15 -0.08
C ALA A 583 18.68 31.60 -0.55
N ASP A 584 19.78 32.20 -0.99
CA ASP A 584 19.83 33.54 -1.57
C ASP A 584 19.43 33.51 -3.05
N ALA A 585 18.29 34.14 -3.37
CA ALA A 585 17.79 34.23 -4.74
C ALA A 585 18.70 35.05 -5.65
N ASN A 586 19.51 35.99 -5.13
CA ASN A 586 20.41 36.81 -5.92
C ASN A 586 21.48 35.98 -6.64
N ARG A 587 21.98 34.92 -5.99
CA ARG A 587 22.94 33.99 -6.62
C ARG A 587 22.31 33.24 -7.81
N PHE A 588 21.03 32.88 -7.71
CA PHE A 588 20.30 32.30 -8.83
C PHE A 588 20.01 33.33 -9.92
N ALA A 589 19.60 34.55 -9.55
CA ALA A 589 19.34 35.64 -10.47
C ALA A 589 20.59 36.03 -11.27
N GLN A 590 21.78 36.02 -10.65
CA GLN A 590 23.04 36.24 -11.34
C GLN A 590 23.27 35.23 -12.47
N ILE A 591 23.09 33.94 -12.20
CA ILE A 591 23.24 32.89 -13.22
C ILE A 591 22.14 33.02 -14.29
N ILE A 592 20.88 33.19 -13.87
CA ILE A 592 19.71 33.24 -14.75
C ILE A 592 19.72 34.45 -15.68
N ASN A 593 20.15 35.61 -15.18
CA ASN A 593 20.19 36.85 -15.94
C ASN A 593 21.54 37.12 -16.61
N ASP A 594 22.53 36.21 -16.45
CA ASP A 594 23.81 36.32 -17.13
C ASP A 594 23.61 36.32 -18.65
N ASN A 595 24.17 37.32 -19.34
CA ASN A 595 24.02 37.52 -20.79
C ASN A 595 22.57 37.72 -21.30
N LEU A 596 21.62 38.13 -20.43
CA LEU A 596 20.30 38.61 -20.88
C LEU A 596 20.30 40.14 -21.03
N ASP A 597 19.60 40.63 -22.05
CA ASP A 597 19.34 42.05 -22.22
C ASP A 597 18.46 42.59 -21.07
N ASP A 598 18.55 43.88 -20.76
CA ASP A 598 17.91 44.48 -19.58
C ASP A 598 16.37 44.29 -19.56
N ASP A 599 15.74 44.20 -20.72
CA ASP A 599 14.30 43.96 -20.89
C ASP A 599 13.89 42.48 -20.81
N GLU A 600 14.86 41.55 -20.87
CA GLU A 600 14.65 40.10 -20.73
C GLU A 600 14.96 39.57 -19.32
N LYS A 601 15.51 40.42 -18.44
CA LYS A 601 15.88 40.03 -17.07
C LYS A 601 14.67 39.62 -16.25
N ILE A 602 14.83 38.51 -15.54
CA ILE A 602 13.82 37.96 -14.66
C ILE A 602 14.10 38.44 -13.23
N ASP A 603 13.11 39.10 -12.63
CA ASP A 603 13.16 39.46 -11.22
C ASP A 603 12.84 38.23 -10.36
N LEU A 604 13.76 37.87 -9.47
CA LEU A 604 13.65 36.71 -8.58
C LEU A 604 13.80 37.18 -7.15
N VAL A 605 12.78 36.87 -6.36
CA VAL A 605 12.72 37.27 -4.95
C VAL A 605 12.99 36.04 -4.09
N SER A 606 13.81 36.16 -3.05
CA SER A 606 14.02 35.08 -2.09
C SER A 606 12.78 34.87 -1.24
N TYR A 607 12.63 33.66 -0.71
CA TYR A 607 11.51 33.36 0.19
C TYR A 607 11.48 34.32 1.39
N ARG A 608 12.66 34.66 1.95
CA ARG A 608 12.78 35.60 3.07
C ARG A 608 12.25 36.99 2.72
N GLU A 609 12.61 37.53 1.55
CA GLU A 609 12.17 38.84 1.10
C GLU A 609 10.65 38.89 0.90
N VAL A 610 10.06 37.83 0.31
CA VAL A 610 8.60 37.71 0.18
C VAL A 610 7.91 37.67 1.55
N THR A 611 8.51 36.99 2.54
CA THR A 611 7.94 36.88 3.90
C THR A 611 8.36 37.99 4.87
N GLY A 612 9.27 38.89 4.46
CA GLY A 612 10.03 39.77 5.35
C GLY A 612 10.03 41.26 4.98
N GLY A 613 9.10 41.70 4.13
CA GLY A 613 9.03 43.08 3.65
C GLY A 613 8.79 44.15 4.74
N ASN A 614 9.87 44.60 5.38
CA ASN A 614 10.25 45.99 5.73
C ASN A 614 11.28 46.00 6.86
N ARG A 615 12.57 45.77 6.56
CA ARG A 615 13.66 46.20 7.46
C ARG A 615 14.87 46.65 6.64
N GLN A 616 15.10 47.97 6.58
CA GLN A 616 16.45 48.48 6.37
C GLN A 616 17.34 48.01 7.53
N PRO A 617 18.62 47.69 7.29
CA PRO A 617 19.50 47.22 8.34
C PRO A 617 19.93 48.42 9.20
N SER A 618 19.33 48.56 10.38
CA SER A 618 19.93 49.37 11.44
C SER A 618 21.16 48.62 11.96
N SER A 619 22.30 49.26 11.84
CA SER A 619 23.58 48.85 12.41
C SER A 619 23.50 48.83 13.94
N ASP A 620 23.02 47.74 14.52
CA ASP A 620 23.23 47.42 15.94
C ASP A 620 23.56 45.93 16.04
N THR A 621 24.85 45.64 15.97
CA THR A 621 25.44 44.36 16.38
C THR A 621 25.36 44.25 17.90
N ASP A 622 24.18 43.93 18.44
CA ASP A 622 24.03 43.40 19.80
C ASP A 622 22.60 42.89 20.03
N SER A 623 22.40 41.57 19.91
CA SER A 623 21.42 40.73 20.65
C SER A 623 20.95 39.52 19.82
N LEU A 624 21.80 38.49 19.71
CA LEU A 624 21.35 37.14 19.40
C LEU A 624 20.61 36.59 20.63
N ALA A 625 19.32 36.29 20.50
CA ALA A 625 18.56 35.54 21.51
C ALA A 625 19.30 34.22 21.82
N GLN A 626 19.68 34.00 23.07
CA GLN A 626 20.35 32.77 23.50
C GLN A 626 19.38 31.58 23.40
N LYS A 627 19.53 30.77 22.36
CA LYS A 627 18.77 29.52 22.15
C LYS A 627 19.66 28.33 22.56
N THR A 628 19.31 27.65 23.65
CA THR A 628 19.97 26.40 24.06
C THR A 628 19.20 25.20 23.46
N PRO A 629 19.83 24.33 22.66
CA PRO A 629 19.12 23.25 21.98
C PRO A 629 18.82 22.10 22.96
N ASN A 630 17.58 21.59 22.91
CA ASN A 630 17.06 20.36 23.56
C ASN A 630 16.35 20.44 24.93
N GLY A 631 16.10 21.61 25.52
CA GLY A 631 15.27 21.72 26.74
C GLY A 631 13.76 21.72 26.48
N LYS A 632 12.95 21.15 27.41
CA LYS A 632 11.49 21.35 27.41
C LYS A 632 11.12 22.45 28.40
N ALA A 633 10.39 23.47 27.94
CA ALA A 633 9.85 24.51 28.81
C ALA A 633 8.93 23.92 29.92
N LYS A 634 9.21 24.31 31.16
CA LYS A 634 8.47 23.91 32.38
C LYS A 634 7.96 25.10 33.18
N PHE A 635 8.52 26.28 32.94
CA PHE A 635 8.01 27.54 33.47
C PHE A 635 7.94 28.60 32.38
N ILE A 636 7.02 29.55 32.54
CA ILE A 636 6.87 30.72 31.67
C ILE A 636 6.76 31.97 32.53
N LYS A 637 7.36 33.06 32.06
CA LYS A 637 7.20 34.40 32.63
C LYS A 637 6.75 35.33 31.51
N LEU A 638 5.63 36.02 31.74
CA LEU A 638 5.02 36.96 30.81
C LEU A 638 4.98 38.34 31.50
N ASN A 639 5.56 39.34 30.86
CA ASN A 639 5.87 40.66 31.42
C ASN A 639 6.59 40.58 32.79
N ASN A 640 6.39 41.58 33.65
CA ASN A 640 6.80 41.57 35.05
C ASN A 640 5.92 40.69 35.95
N GLY A 641 5.15 39.76 35.38
CA GLY A 641 4.27 38.86 36.11
C GLY A 641 5.00 37.74 36.88
N PRO A 642 4.25 36.97 37.69
CA PRO A 642 4.80 35.81 38.40
C PRO A 642 5.26 34.72 37.43
N VAL A 643 6.24 33.92 37.86
CA VAL A 643 6.68 32.75 37.09
C VAL A 643 5.62 31.65 37.24
N GLU A 644 5.05 31.20 36.13
CA GLU A 644 4.00 30.19 36.10
C GLU A 644 4.52 28.84 35.62
N ARG A 645 3.98 27.76 36.18
CA ARG A 645 4.33 26.39 35.75
C ARG A 645 3.53 25.98 34.52
N VAL A 646 4.21 25.40 33.54
CA VAL A 646 3.60 24.86 32.32
C VAL A 646 3.92 23.37 32.15
N ASN A 647 2.93 22.62 31.68
CA ASN A 647 3.02 21.16 31.57
C ASN A 647 3.92 20.71 30.41
N SER A 648 4.00 21.52 29.35
CA SER A 648 4.77 21.27 28.13
C SER A 648 5.15 22.58 27.42
N THR A 649 6.07 22.48 26.45
CA THR A 649 6.44 23.60 25.56
C THR A 649 5.28 24.03 24.65
N ALA A 650 4.37 23.12 24.30
CA ALA A 650 3.11 23.46 23.64
C ALA A 650 2.21 24.33 24.51
N HIS A 651 2.12 24.03 25.82
CA HIS A 651 1.36 24.85 26.75
C HIS A 651 1.99 26.25 26.92
N ALA A 652 3.33 26.35 26.95
CA ALA A 652 4.02 27.64 26.96
C ALA A 652 3.72 28.48 25.70
N MET A 653 3.71 27.84 24.53
CA MET A 653 3.37 28.45 23.25
C MET A 653 1.95 29.02 23.24
N VAL A 654 0.96 28.21 23.61
CA VAL A 654 -0.45 28.65 23.65
C VAL A 654 -0.63 29.82 24.62
N LYS A 655 -0.01 29.78 25.81
CA LYS A 655 -0.06 30.90 26.75
C LYS A 655 0.60 32.17 26.21
N THR A 656 1.66 32.03 25.43
CA THR A 656 2.33 33.17 24.81
C THR A 656 1.46 33.78 23.72
N VAL A 657 0.84 32.95 22.87
CA VAL A 657 -0.12 33.42 21.85
C VAL A 657 -1.30 34.14 22.49
N GLN A 658 -1.90 33.55 23.54
CA GLN A 658 -2.99 34.19 24.28
C GLN A 658 -2.56 35.55 24.86
N PHE A 659 -1.41 35.60 25.53
CA PHE A 659 -0.88 36.85 26.08
C PHE A 659 -0.68 37.92 25.02
N VAL A 660 -0.17 37.53 23.85
CA VAL A 660 0.06 38.47 22.76
C VAL A 660 -1.26 38.97 22.17
N LEU A 661 -2.23 38.09 21.94
CA LEU A 661 -3.59 38.49 21.53
C LEU A 661 -4.23 39.45 22.55
N ASP A 662 -4.05 39.22 23.84
CA ASP A 662 -4.63 40.06 24.90
C ASP A 662 -3.97 41.45 25.00
N ASN A 663 -2.69 41.59 24.65
CA ASN A 663 -1.88 42.79 24.93
C ASN A 663 -1.44 43.57 23.68
N TYR A 664 -1.60 42.98 22.50
CA TYR A 664 -1.21 43.57 21.20
C TYR A 664 -2.34 43.40 20.16
N PRO A 665 -3.53 43.99 20.39
CA PRO A 665 -4.69 43.84 19.51
C PRO A 665 -4.51 44.58 18.17
N GLY A 666 -5.19 44.11 17.12
CA GLY A 666 -5.26 44.79 15.81
C GLY A 666 -4.30 44.29 14.73
N HIS A 667 -3.63 43.16 14.97
CA HIS A 667 -2.67 42.53 14.05
C HIS A 667 -3.02 41.06 13.74
N GLU A 668 -4.26 40.66 14.00
CA GLU A 668 -4.72 39.27 13.87
C GLU A 668 -4.66 38.78 12.42
N GLU A 669 -4.91 39.67 11.44
CA GLU A 669 -4.82 39.37 10.01
C GLU A 669 -3.37 39.08 9.55
N GLU A 670 -2.40 39.85 10.05
CA GLU A 670 -0.96 39.61 9.82
C GLU A 670 -0.51 38.28 10.44
N LEU A 671 -1.09 37.92 11.59
CA LEU A 671 -0.83 36.65 12.26
C LEU A 671 -1.42 35.46 11.48
N LEU A 672 -2.61 35.62 10.87
CA LEU A 672 -3.23 34.61 10.01
C LEU A 672 -2.42 34.37 8.73
N ILE A 673 -1.83 35.41 8.14
CA ILE A 673 -0.99 35.30 6.94
C ILE A 673 0.37 34.64 7.24
N SER A 674 1.03 35.08 8.31
CA SER A 674 2.36 34.57 8.69
C SER A 674 2.32 33.22 9.40
N GLY A 675 1.20 32.88 10.04
CA GLY A 675 0.99 31.67 10.82
C GLY A 675 0.20 30.57 10.12
N THR A 676 -0.08 30.65 8.81
CA THR A 676 -1.00 29.75 8.08
C THR A 676 -0.82 28.24 8.31
N ASP A 677 0.37 27.77 8.66
CA ASP A 677 0.68 26.37 8.91
C ASP A 677 0.49 25.92 10.37
N TRP A 678 0.29 26.86 11.32
CA TRP A 678 0.15 26.61 12.75
C TRP A 678 -0.84 27.52 13.52
N PHE A 679 -1.46 28.52 12.90
CA PHE A 679 -2.43 29.43 13.49
C PHE A 679 -3.56 29.72 12.47
N THR A 680 -4.82 29.62 12.89
CA THR A 680 -5.97 29.83 12.00
C THR A 680 -7.22 30.25 12.78
N ASP A 681 -8.13 30.98 12.15
CA ASP A 681 -9.50 31.27 12.60
C ASP A 681 -10.56 30.37 11.92
N ASP A 682 -10.12 29.43 11.07
CA ASP A 682 -10.99 28.46 10.39
C ASP A 682 -11.09 27.16 11.20
N ARG A 683 -12.28 26.92 11.74
CA ARG A 683 -12.61 25.71 12.51
C ARG A 683 -12.45 24.43 11.70
N THR A 684 -12.85 24.41 10.43
CA THR A 684 -12.77 23.22 9.58
C THR A 684 -11.31 22.84 9.34
N ARG A 685 -10.46 23.84 9.07
CA ARG A 685 -9.01 23.65 8.91
C ARG A 685 -8.33 23.17 10.19
N ALA A 686 -8.79 23.62 11.35
CA ALA A 686 -8.32 23.15 12.65
C ALA A 686 -8.72 21.69 12.95
N GLU A 687 -9.95 21.28 12.58
CA GLU A 687 -10.47 19.92 12.78
C GLU A 687 -9.87 18.90 11.80
N GLU A 688 -9.58 19.29 10.56
CA GLU A 688 -8.93 18.44 9.54
C GLU A 688 -7.48 18.07 9.88
N GLY A 689 -6.78 18.90 10.67
CA GLY A 689 -5.48 18.58 11.25
C GLY A 689 -4.35 18.40 10.22
N TYR A 690 -4.17 19.37 9.33
CA TYR A 690 -3.06 19.39 8.36
C TYR A 690 -1.82 20.12 8.94
N GLY A 691 -0.60 19.65 8.65
CA GLY A 691 0.63 20.29 9.13
C GLY A 691 0.74 20.37 10.66
N TYR A 692 1.06 21.56 11.20
CA TYR A 692 1.21 21.77 12.64
C TYR A 692 -0.13 22.00 13.37
N LEU A 693 -1.23 22.20 12.64
CA LEU A 693 -2.60 22.38 13.19
C LEU A 693 -3.19 21.09 13.79
N ARG A 694 -2.51 19.95 13.71
CA ARG A 694 -2.91 18.72 14.42
C ARG A 694 -2.99 18.98 15.93
N ARG A 695 -4.12 18.61 16.55
CA ARG A 695 -4.39 18.86 17.99
C ARG A 695 -4.23 20.34 18.33
N SER A 696 -4.86 21.19 17.53
CA SER A 696 -4.94 22.62 17.81
C SER A 696 -5.62 22.87 19.16
N VAL A 697 -5.22 23.96 19.81
CA VAL A 697 -5.83 24.44 21.05
C VAL A 697 -6.55 25.74 20.76
N GLU A 698 -7.78 25.84 21.24
CA GLU A 698 -8.61 27.03 21.11
C GLU A 698 -8.07 28.17 21.99
N VAL A 699 -7.97 29.37 21.43
CA VAL A 699 -7.62 30.62 22.11
C VAL A 699 -8.59 31.72 21.70
N ALA A 700 -8.93 32.60 22.64
CA ALA A 700 -9.87 33.70 22.38
C ALA A 700 -9.09 34.96 21.99
N GLY A 701 -9.51 35.61 20.91
CA GLY A 701 -8.96 36.91 20.51
C GLY A 701 -9.62 38.07 21.24
N SER A 702 -8.90 39.18 21.36
CA SER A 702 -9.42 40.46 21.88
C SER A 702 -10.51 41.09 21.00
N ASP A 703 -10.59 40.65 19.74
CA ASP A 703 -11.62 41.02 18.75
C ASP A 703 -12.94 40.23 18.92
N GLY A 704 -13.00 39.31 19.88
CA GLY A 704 -14.16 38.45 20.12
C GLY A 704 -14.26 37.23 19.20
N LYS A 705 -13.26 36.99 18.34
CA LYS A 705 -13.18 35.77 17.51
C LYS A 705 -12.42 34.65 18.23
N THR A 706 -12.68 33.42 17.79
CA THR A 706 -11.97 32.23 18.23
C THR A 706 -10.87 31.89 17.24
N TYR A 707 -9.68 31.59 17.76
CA TYR A 707 -8.52 31.16 16.99
C TYR A 707 -8.04 29.79 17.46
N TRP A 708 -7.33 29.08 16.59
CA TRP A 708 -6.79 27.74 16.84
C TRP A 708 -5.28 27.72 16.65
N VAL A 709 -4.57 27.36 17.71
CA VAL A 709 -3.10 27.26 17.74
C VAL A 709 -2.67 25.80 17.58
N GLY A 710 -2.03 25.48 16.47
CA GLY A 710 -1.42 24.18 16.19
C GLY A 710 -0.23 23.87 17.08
N THR A 711 -0.30 22.78 17.84
CA THR A 711 0.73 22.44 18.84
C THR A 711 1.66 21.29 18.44
N HIS A 712 1.52 20.74 17.22
CA HIS A 712 2.23 19.53 16.78
C HIS A 712 3.60 19.77 16.11
N SER A 713 4.19 20.95 16.30
CA SER A 713 5.58 21.25 15.92
C SER A 713 6.60 20.69 16.93
N ASN A 714 7.89 20.60 16.60
CA ASN A 714 8.92 20.28 17.62
C ASN A 714 9.27 21.55 18.44
N SER A 715 10.01 21.42 19.56
CA SER A 715 10.30 22.56 20.44
C SER A 715 11.06 23.69 19.74
N VAL A 716 11.97 23.38 18.82
CA VAL A 716 12.76 24.38 18.08
C VAL A 716 11.87 25.19 17.15
N VAL A 717 10.99 24.50 16.42
CA VAL A 717 9.99 25.15 15.55
C VAL A 717 9.06 26.03 16.39
N LYS A 718 8.64 25.59 17.58
CA LYS A 718 7.84 26.43 18.51
C LYS A 718 8.56 27.70 18.91
N TYR A 719 9.85 27.63 19.20
CA TYR A 719 10.63 28.82 19.53
C TYR A 719 10.65 29.79 18.36
N ASN A 720 10.90 29.31 17.14
CA ASN A 720 10.93 30.17 15.95
C ASN A 720 9.55 30.75 15.62
N GLN A 721 8.46 29.99 15.84
CA GLN A 721 7.09 30.46 15.67
C GLN A 721 6.77 31.63 16.63
N ILE A 722 7.19 31.51 17.89
CA ILE A 722 7.00 32.57 18.89
C ILE A 722 7.94 33.75 18.68
N ASP A 723 9.18 33.50 18.28
CA ASP A 723 10.17 34.53 17.90
C ASP A 723 9.65 35.39 16.74
N LEU A 724 9.08 34.74 15.71
CA LEU A 724 8.44 35.39 14.58
C LEU A 724 7.20 36.19 15.02
N LEU A 725 6.31 35.58 15.80
CA LEU A 725 5.12 36.24 16.33
C LEU A 725 5.47 37.49 17.16
N CYS A 726 6.46 37.39 18.05
CA CYS A 726 6.87 38.53 18.87
C CYS A 726 7.57 39.62 18.05
N SER A 727 8.30 39.21 17.00
CA SER A 727 8.94 40.11 16.03
C SER A 727 7.94 40.89 15.20
N LEU A 728 6.89 40.23 14.72
CA LEU A 728 5.83 40.81 13.89
C LEU A 728 5.03 41.85 14.67
N LEU A 729 4.70 41.52 15.92
CA LEU A 729 3.82 42.32 16.75
C LEU A 729 4.55 43.35 17.62
N HIS A 730 5.85 43.56 17.36
CA HIS A 730 6.71 44.47 18.11
C HIS A 730 6.58 44.31 19.63
N VAL A 731 6.49 43.05 20.08
CA VAL A 731 6.32 42.73 21.50
C VAL A 731 7.49 43.30 22.27
N LYS A 732 7.24 43.83 23.48
CA LYS A 732 8.26 44.50 24.28
C LYS A 732 9.41 43.53 24.58
N LYS A 733 10.66 43.90 24.27
CA LYS A 733 11.84 43.08 24.60
C LYS A 733 11.90 42.78 26.10
N HIS A 734 12.38 41.59 26.47
CA HIS A 734 12.45 41.05 27.83
C HIS A 734 11.10 40.81 28.51
N SER A 735 10.00 40.81 27.76
CA SER A 735 8.67 40.53 28.32
C SER A 735 8.36 39.03 28.39
N ILE A 736 8.96 38.18 27.57
CA ILE A 736 8.60 36.75 27.52
C ILE A 736 9.84 35.91 27.77
N SER A 737 9.75 35.00 28.74
CA SER A 737 10.81 34.03 29.02
C SER A 737 10.24 32.66 29.32
N TRP A 738 10.77 31.63 28.65
CA TRP A 738 10.43 30.23 28.89
C TRP A 738 11.64 29.54 29.51
N MET A 739 11.43 28.86 30.65
CA MET A 739 12.51 28.33 31.47
C MET A 739 12.44 26.80 31.60
N ALA A 740 13.61 26.19 31.84
CA ALA A 740 13.77 24.75 32.06
C ALA A 740 13.26 24.30 33.45
N LEU A 741 13.45 23.01 33.78
CA LEU A 741 12.95 22.40 35.02
C LEU A 741 13.50 23.07 36.30
N ASP A 742 14.69 23.66 36.23
CA ASP A 742 15.33 24.36 37.35
C ASP A 742 14.72 25.75 37.63
N GLY A 743 13.79 26.22 36.79
CA GLY A 743 13.12 27.51 36.91
C GLY A 743 14.06 28.72 36.74
N LYS A 744 15.30 28.49 36.28
CA LYS A 744 16.35 29.52 36.18
C LYS A 744 17.02 29.56 34.82
N THR A 745 17.15 28.42 34.14
CA THR A 745 17.78 28.35 32.82
C THR A 745 16.78 28.79 31.74
N PRO A 746 17.04 29.90 31.02
CA PRO A 746 16.19 30.34 29.92
C PRO A 746 16.41 29.40 28.71
N LEU A 747 15.30 28.89 28.18
CA LEU A 747 15.27 28.10 26.93
C LEU A 747 14.85 28.96 25.74
N PHE A 748 14.08 30.01 26.00
CA PHE A 748 13.67 31.03 25.05
C PHE A 748 13.49 32.34 25.82
N SER A 749 13.99 33.44 25.27
CA SER A 749 13.75 34.80 25.77
C SER A 749 13.54 35.72 24.59
N TRP A 750 12.45 36.48 24.63
CA TRP A 750 12.18 37.59 23.73
C TRP A 750 12.73 38.90 24.30
#